data_AF-A0A3T1CY90-F1
#
_entry.id   AF-A0A3T1CY90-F1
#
_cell.length_a   1.000
_cell.length_b   1.000
_cell.length_c   1.000
_cell.angle_alpha   90.00
_cell.angle_beta   90.00
_cell.angle_gamma   90.00
#
_symmetry.space_group_name_H-M   'P 1'
#
loop_
_entity.id
_entity.type
_entity.pdbx_description
1 polymer ?
#
loop_
_entity_poly.entity_id
_entity_poly.type
_entity_poly.pdbx_seq_one_letter_code
_entity_poly.pdbx_strand_id
1 'polypeptide(L)'
;MDEYVVMGKEWFDQTGTFEYDADLVGQKSIGLACLPSGWTPAYAVITTSVFMRWKLESTHDMMGRLSWLAPFLSGWVDKLAGSFSQVIIRSSAVNESLEDRGTYTSRVCDANCETVIGELNQLYHDFAEGSPHQEGPAIAYIIQGYLGRHRFGHLSNERRVQRNRNNWLYEIEGGDSATVPSRGVLTSNIKHSVGLLDSRLNYALRQVANYFYTKDQDQRVHLEWVHDHMNRLWLVQVDVEVTKPNSAPGSEWRTFETDEKLTDIRFSVFKSDYHVSDKWDKIKCIRDFRDAGIPYGEVFVLEEVEVLRELAGGSVSEKLLQDINYLLTYPIVIRTDVSKGKKKEGFLFPRTETAMSADVAIKFLLDKVQYFLKSGLDFPDFCFIAHRFIVSRSCAFAFSRPGSPQVIVDGSWGLPDGLLYYPHDTYHLTEGRKGLTLRKHIRCKVDYLDVDTVGNWVKKPSGDNWDWAESLKEHQLGLIFQHTRALAKQLNKPIQLMFFVGVHPNSGHPDVLPWFYTDHTIGAFTLDSSQRYGMKRELVTNDADLNELKRKLEKQFGKPNFMIQIKLTPQFLRNEKLLEEISSVAIAHSIPVELEGSILSHAYYILQKKGVRVLCPDVMDDDSLNDTQTFGKLVRDKIPELIQSHGERATVVQLSVVQRIAYLKAKAIEEALELNGETDPTKAFEELADLYEVMKALLQIYKRSFKELEEEAAQKRSIRGGFEQGIVLLETSNLPLLDVQAHGLFEVEKTSVLRMNYTDHEQELRLSLQPQLKDGCLTIPLVPSPIEKPNTSTTIHRLNGGYEVAVKYQGKSVEVSIQEAGNGDIDPNQLTLF
;
A
#
# COMPACT_ATOMS: atom_id res chain seq x y z
N MET A 1 35.39 -20.15 -30.20
CA MET A 1 33.94 -19.87 -30.26
C MET A 1 33.60 -19.67 -31.71
N ASP A 2 32.56 -20.31 -32.21
CA ASP A 2 32.07 -20.05 -33.57
C ASP A 2 31.48 -18.63 -33.62
N GLU A 3 31.78 -17.90 -34.70
CA GLU A 3 31.37 -16.50 -34.90
C GLU A 3 29.84 -16.35 -34.97
N TYR A 4 29.12 -17.41 -35.37
CA TYR A 4 27.69 -17.37 -35.73
C TYR A 4 26.78 -18.07 -34.73
N VAL A 5 27.26 -19.14 -34.08
CA VAL A 5 26.47 -19.95 -33.15
C VAL A 5 27.29 -20.29 -31.92
N VAL A 6 26.79 -19.93 -30.74
CA VAL A 6 27.45 -20.21 -29.46
C VAL A 6 26.61 -21.23 -28.68
N MET A 7 27.22 -22.38 -28.35
CA MET A 7 26.53 -23.43 -27.58
C MET A 7 26.53 -23.12 -26.09
N GLY A 8 25.41 -23.40 -25.42
CA GLY A 8 25.30 -23.35 -23.97
C GLY A 8 26.16 -24.42 -23.27
N LYS A 9 26.40 -24.24 -21.97
CA LYS A 9 27.31 -25.13 -21.24
C LYS A 9 26.81 -26.56 -21.03
N GLU A 10 25.51 -26.78 -21.14
CA GLU A 10 24.86 -28.09 -20.96
C GLU A 10 25.35 -29.13 -21.98
N TRP A 11 26.07 -28.69 -23.01
CA TRP A 11 26.64 -29.53 -24.06
C TRP A 11 28.07 -30.01 -23.77
N PHE A 12 28.68 -29.56 -22.67
CA PHE A 12 30.06 -29.89 -22.32
C PHE A 12 30.11 -30.67 -21.01
N ASP A 13 30.84 -31.80 -21.00
CA ASP A 13 31.06 -32.62 -19.79
C ASP A 13 32.00 -31.95 -18.75
N GLN A 14 32.33 -30.66 -18.91
CA GLN A 14 33.31 -29.94 -18.10
C GLN A 14 32.66 -28.86 -17.22
N THR A 15 33.01 -28.87 -15.93
CA THR A 15 32.55 -27.93 -14.89
C THR A 15 33.27 -26.57 -14.92
N GLY A 16 33.57 -26.03 -16.11
CA GLY A 16 34.26 -24.75 -16.28
C GLY A 16 33.31 -23.54 -16.29
N THR A 17 33.78 -22.38 -15.86
CA THR A 17 33.10 -21.09 -16.05
C THR A 17 33.26 -20.64 -17.50
N PHE A 18 32.17 -20.59 -18.25
CA PHE A 18 32.13 -20.02 -19.60
C PHE A 18 31.81 -18.53 -19.49
N GLU A 19 32.78 -17.67 -19.79
CA GLU A 19 32.54 -16.23 -19.99
C GLU A 19 32.16 -16.01 -21.45
N TYR A 20 30.94 -15.52 -21.67
CA TYR A 20 30.48 -15.09 -22.99
C TYR A 20 30.52 -13.55 -23.06
N ASP A 21 30.82 -13.03 -24.24
CA ASP A 21 30.77 -11.58 -24.50
C ASP A 21 29.32 -11.13 -24.71
N ALA A 22 28.83 -10.22 -23.86
CA ALA A 22 27.46 -9.71 -23.92
C ALA A 22 27.14 -9.00 -25.25
N ASP A 23 28.16 -8.40 -25.90
CA ASP A 23 28.00 -7.76 -27.20
C ASP A 23 27.78 -8.78 -28.33
N LEU A 24 28.19 -10.04 -28.10
CA LEU A 24 28.05 -11.12 -29.06
C LEU A 24 26.77 -11.95 -28.87
N VAL A 25 26.41 -12.26 -27.62
CA VAL A 25 25.31 -13.19 -27.30
C VAL A 25 24.09 -12.52 -26.65
N GLY A 26 24.17 -11.23 -26.35
CA GLY A 26 23.13 -10.47 -25.64
C GLY A 26 22.98 -10.85 -24.17
N GLN A 27 22.25 -10.01 -23.41
CA GLN A 27 22.19 -10.09 -21.95
C GLN A 27 21.51 -11.37 -21.41
N LYS A 28 20.41 -11.82 -22.04
CA LYS A 28 19.67 -13.01 -21.56
C LYS A 28 20.50 -14.28 -21.64
N SER A 29 21.38 -14.37 -22.64
CA SER A 29 22.29 -15.51 -22.77
C SER A 29 23.30 -15.55 -21.61
N ILE A 30 23.81 -14.39 -21.17
CA ILE A 30 24.70 -14.30 -20.01
C ILE A 30 24.01 -14.83 -18.76
N GLY A 31 22.74 -14.47 -18.56
CA GLY A 31 21.93 -14.97 -17.46
C GLY A 31 21.81 -16.50 -17.45
N LEU A 32 21.50 -17.12 -18.59
CA LEU A 32 21.42 -18.58 -18.69
C LEU A 32 22.78 -19.26 -18.45
N ALA A 33 23.86 -18.66 -18.94
CA ALA A 33 25.21 -19.17 -18.75
C ALA A 33 25.63 -19.23 -17.27
N CYS A 34 25.01 -18.42 -16.40
CA CYS A 34 25.29 -18.38 -14.97
C CYS A 34 24.66 -19.51 -14.14
N LEU A 35 23.70 -20.27 -14.68
CA LEU A 35 22.93 -21.29 -13.96
C LEU A 35 23.66 -22.61 -13.77
N PRO A 36 23.60 -23.37 -12.67
CA PRO A 36 24.22 -24.70 -12.59
C PRO A 36 23.82 -25.64 -13.75
N SER A 37 24.72 -26.53 -14.17
CA SER A 37 24.39 -27.49 -15.23
C SER A 37 23.21 -28.38 -14.82
N GLY A 38 22.28 -28.59 -15.75
CA GLY A 38 21.04 -29.32 -15.54
C GLY A 38 19.90 -28.49 -14.93
N TRP A 39 20.08 -27.17 -14.70
CA TRP A 39 18.99 -26.28 -14.25
C TRP A 39 18.25 -25.62 -15.42
N THR A 40 18.88 -25.52 -16.59
CA THR A 40 18.28 -24.95 -17.80
C THR A 40 18.24 -26.00 -18.92
N PRO A 41 17.20 -26.01 -19.78
CA PRO A 41 17.20 -26.84 -20.97
C PRO A 41 18.34 -26.48 -21.91
N ALA A 42 18.79 -27.45 -22.68
CA ALA A 42 19.82 -27.26 -23.68
C ALA A 42 19.44 -26.12 -24.65
N TYR A 43 20.40 -25.22 -24.90
CA TYR A 43 20.21 -24.04 -25.74
C TYR A 43 21.46 -23.76 -26.59
N ALA A 44 21.28 -22.97 -27.64
CA ALA A 44 22.33 -22.30 -28.39
C ALA A 44 21.91 -20.87 -28.71
N VAL A 45 22.89 -20.04 -29.05
CA VAL A 45 22.70 -18.62 -29.32
C VAL A 45 23.17 -18.31 -30.73
N ILE A 46 22.27 -17.73 -31.52
CA ILE A 46 22.60 -17.07 -32.76
C ILE A 46 23.16 -15.70 -32.42
N THR A 47 24.41 -15.45 -32.79
CA THR A 47 25.14 -14.26 -32.38
C THR A 47 24.66 -13.00 -33.12
N THR A 48 25.04 -11.83 -32.58
CA THR A 48 24.81 -10.53 -33.20
C THR A 48 25.45 -10.41 -34.59
N SER A 49 26.53 -11.14 -34.86
CA SER A 49 27.20 -11.19 -36.17
C SER A 49 26.27 -11.64 -37.30
N VAL A 50 25.34 -12.57 -37.00
CA VAL A 50 24.35 -13.05 -37.98
C VAL A 50 23.36 -11.94 -38.35
N PHE A 51 22.90 -11.16 -37.36
CA PHE A 51 22.03 -10.02 -37.61
C PHE A 51 22.73 -8.91 -38.42
N MET A 52 23.99 -8.60 -38.07
CA MET A 52 24.78 -7.60 -38.79
C MET A 52 24.95 -8.00 -40.27
N ARG A 53 25.22 -9.28 -40.53
CA ARG A 53 25.30 -9.81 -41.89
C ARG A 53 23.95 -9.76 -42.61
N TRP A 54 22.86 -10.16 -41.94
CA TRP A 54 21.51 -10.10 -42.48
C TRP A 54 21.09 -8.68 -42.89
N LYS A 55 21.51 -7.66 -42.13
CA LYS A 55 21.26 -6.24 -42.42
C LYS A 55 22.01 -5.73 -43.66
N LEU A 56 23.20 -6.27 -43.94
CA LEU A 56 24.04 -5.88 -45.08
C LEU A 56 23.64 -6.58 -46.38
N GLU A 57 22.98 -7.73 -46.31
CA GLU A 57 22.55 -8.48 -47.49
C GLU A 57 21.30 -7.86 -48.15
N SER A 58 21.41 -7.50 -49.43
CA SER A 58 20.37 -6.81 -50.24
C SER A 58 19.58 -7.75 -51.16
N THR A 59 19.52 -9.04 -50.83
CA THR A 59 18.83 -10.03 -51.67
C THR A 59 17.30 -9.82 -51.64
N HIS A 60 16.67 -9.95 -52.82
CA HIS A 60 15.20 -9.90 -53.01
C HIS A 60 14.49 -11.19 -52.58
N ASP A 61 15.25 -12.25 -52.26
CA ASP A 61 14.71 -13.51 -51.77
C ASP A 61 14.68 -13.51 -50.23
N MET A 62 13.47 -13.41 -49.68
CA MET A 62 13.23 -13.38 -48.23
C MET A 62 13.65 -14.67 -47.52
N MET A 63 13.58 -15.84 -48.17
CA MET A 63 13.99 -17.12 -47.55
C MET A 63 15.50 -17.37 -47.66
N GLY A 64 16.14 -16.81 -48.70
CA GLY A 64 17.56 -17.07 -49.02
C GLY A 64 18.60 -16.39 -48.12
N ARG A 65 18.24 -15.33 -47.38
CA ARG A 65 19.18 -14.50 -46.59
C ARG A 65 19.91 -15.25 -45.47
N LEU A 66 19.31 -16.30 -44.93
CA LEU A 66 19.88 -17.07 -43.83
C LEU A 66 20.19 -18.53 -44.21
N SER A 67 20.02 -18.92 -45.47
CA SER A 67 20.27 -20.31 -45.92
C SER A 67 21.73 -20.75 -45.72
N TRP A 68 22.66 -19.80 -45.73
CA TRP A 68 24.08 -20.05 -45.45
C TRP A 68 24.35 -20.47 -44.00
N LEU A 69 23.41 -20.21 -43.08
CA LEU A 69 23.51 -20.56 -41.65
C LEU A 69 23.18 -22.05 -41.40
N ALA A 70 22.49 -22.71 -42.34
CA ALA A 70 22.02 -24.08 -42.18
C ALA A 70 23.12 -25.12 -41.86
N PRO A 71 24.33 -25.08 -42.47
CA PRO A 71 25.41 -25.99 -42.11
C PRO A 71 25.91 -25.81 -40.67
N PHE A 72 25.81 -24.61 -40.12
CA PHE A 72 26.19 -24.29 -38.74
C PHE A 72 25.09 -24.68 -37.73
N LEU A 73 23.82 -24.64 -38.15
CA LEU A 73 22.68 -24.96 -37.29
C LEU A 73 22.25 -26.43 -37.30
N SER A 74 22.32 -27.10 -38.45
CA SER A 74 21.78 -28.45 -38.66
C SER A 74 22.26 -29.44 -37.60
N GLY A 75 23.58 -29.54 -37.39
CA GLY A 75 24.14 -30.46 -36.39
C GLY A 75 23.73 -30.18 -34.94
N TRP A 76 23.24 -28.98 -34.64
CA TRP A 76 22.73 -28.62 -33.32
C TRP A 76 21.22 -28.80 -33.20
N VAL A 77 20.45 -28.34 -34.20
CA VAL A 77 19.00 -28.52 -34.23
C VAL A 77 18.65 -30.00 -34.21
N ASP A 78 19.40 -30.85 -34.91
CA ASP A 78 19.20 -32.31 -34.90
C ASP A 78 19.44 -32.92 -33.51
N LYS A 79 20.41 -32.41 -32.76
CA LYS A 79 20.65 -32.85 -31.37
C LYS A 79 19.50 -32.43 -30.44
N LEU A 80 18.99 -31.22 -30.59
CA LEU A 80 17.80 -30.79 -29.85
C LEU A 80 16.56 -31.60 -30.23
N ALA A 81 16.36 -31.87 -31.53
CA ALA A 81 15.24 -32.66 -32.05
C ALA A 81 15.20 -34.08 -31.44
N GLY A 82 16.36 -34.63 -31.09
CA GLY A 82 16.46 -35.91 -30.36
C GLY A 82 15.89 -35.89 -28.95
N SER A 83 15.74 -34.71 -28.32
CA SER A 83 15.23 -34.55 -26.94
C SER A 83 13.95 -33.71 -26.84
N PHE A 84 13.65 -32.88 -27.85
CA PHE A 84 12.53 -31.95 -27.86
C PHE A 84 11.88 -31.94 -29.24
N SER A 85 10.55 -32.09 -29.31
CA SER A 85 9.81 -31.98 -30.57
C SER A 85 9.73 -30.53 -31.09
N GLN A 86 9.82 -29.56 -30.17
CA GLN A 86 9.71 -28.13 -30.46
C GLN A 86 10.82 -27.34 -29.77
N VAL A 87 11.14 -26.17 -30.33
CA VAL A 87 12.07 -25.20 -29.77
C VAL A 87 11.40 -23.84 -29.63
N ILE A 88 11.93 -23.02 -28.73
CA ILE A 88 11.53 -21.62 -28.58
C ILE A 88 12.71 -20.71 -28.93
N ILE A 89 12.46 -19.75 -29.81
CA ILE A 89 13.39 -18.70 -30.21
C ILE A 89 13.06 -17.45 -29.39
N ARG A 90 14.01 -16.99 -28.58
CA ARG A 90 13.89 -15.83 -27.70
C ARG A 90 14.92 -14.77 -28.08
N SER A 91 14.50 -13.50 -28.12
CA SER A 91 15.42 -12.39 -28.29
C SER A 91 16.35 -12.23 -27.09
N SER A 92 17.60 -11.86 -27.38
CA SER A 92 18.63 -11.49 -26.42
C SER A 92 19.34 -10.25 -26.98
N ALA A 93 18.79 -9.06 -26.73
CA ALA A 93 19.39 -7.83 -27.22
C ALA A 93 20.61 -7.43 -26.35
N VAL A 94 21.58 -6.74 -26.96
CA VAL A 94 22.83 -6.33 -26.27
C VAL A 94 22.56 -5.30 -25.17
N ASN A 95 21.62 -4.38 -25.41
CA ASN A 95 21.23 -3.31 -24.48
C ASN A 95 19.86 -3.56 -23.83
N GLU A 96 19.40 -4.81 -23.78
CA GLU A 96 18.11 -5.15 -23.17
C GLU A 96 18.19 -4.99 -21.64
N SER A 97 17.31 -4.16 -21.08
CA SER A 97 17.15 -4.00 -19.64
C SER A 97 15.89 -4.73 -19.14
N LEU A 98 15.75 -4.85 -17.81
CA LEU A 98 14.50 -5.34 -17.20
C LEU A 98 13.28 -4.49 -17.58
N GLU A 99 13.46 -3.22 -17.96
CA GLU A 99 12.38 -2.33 -18.37
C GLU A 99 11.87 -2.65 -19.79
N ASP A 100 12.67 -3.34 -20.60
CA ASP A 100 12.34 -3.76 -21.98
C ASP A 100 11.62 -5.12 -22.02
N ARG A 101 11.26 -5.65 -20.84
CA ARG A 101 10.64 -6.97 -20.70
C ARG A 101 9.25 -6.98 -21.36
N GLY A 102 9.07 -7.92 -22.30
CA GLY A 102 7.83 -8.09 -23.05
C GLY A 102 7.74 -7.25 -24.33
N THR A 103 8.76 -6.43 -24.62
CA THR A 103 8.87 -5.64 -25.85
C THR A 103 9.16 -6.51 -27.07
N TYR A 104 9.91 -7.60 -26.89
CA TYR A 104 10.33 -8.48 -27.99
C TYR A 104 9.53 -9.79 -28.05
N THR A 105 9.23 -10.23 -29.26
CA THR A 105 8.44 -11.44 -29.53
C THR A 105 9.29 -12.71 -29.40
N SER A 106 8.80 -13.71 -28.65
CA SER A 106 9.34 -15.07 -28.67
C SER A 106 8.46 -15.96 -29.54
N ARG A 107 9.05 -16.88 -30.32
CA ARG A 107 8.31 -17.79 -31.20
C ARG A 107 8.63 -19.24 -30.88
N VAL A 108 7.60 -20.07 -30.89
CA VAL A 108 7.73 -21.53 -30.73
C VAL A 108 7.56 -22.16 -32.10
N CYS A 109 8.46 -23.04 -32.48
CA CYS A 109 8.42 -23.75 -33.74
C CYS A 109 8.94 -25.18 -33.61
N ASP A 110 8.75 -25.98 -34.65
CA ASP A 110 9.25 -27.35 -34.68
C ASP A 110 10.78 -27.36 -34.66
N ALA A 111 11.36 -28.36 -33.99
CA ALA A 111 12.81 -28.51 -33.83
C ALA A 111 13.48 -28.98 -35.13
N ASN A 112 13.36 -28.22 -36.22
CA ASN A 112 13.99 -28.50 -37.51
C ASN A 112 14.66 -27.25 -38.08
N CYS A 113 15.79 -27.43 -38.77
CA CYS A 113 16.66 -26.34 -39.19
C CYS A 113 15.97 -25.35 -40.13
N GLU A 114 15.16 -25.85 -41.07
CA GLU A 114 14.44 -25.02 -42.05
C GLU A 114 13.42 -24.09 -41.37
N THR A 115 12.63 -24.62 -40.44
CA THR A 115 11.61 -23.85 -39.71
C THR A 115 12.25 -22.84 -38.77
N VAL A 116 13.32 -23.22 -38.07
CA VAL A 116 14.08 -22.29 -37.20
C VAL A 116 14.64 -21.12 -38.01
N ILE A 117 15.21 -21.37 -39.18
CA ILE A 117 15.72 -20.31 -40.06
C ILE A 117 14.59 -19.39 -40.55
N GLY A 118 13.45 -19.97 -40.95
CA GLY A 118 12.28 -19.21 -41.38
C GLY A 118 11.75 -18.26 -40.31
N GLU A 119 11.58 -18.76 -39.08
CA GLU A 119 11.10 -17.95 -37.94
C GLU A 119 12.11 -16.89 -37.50
N LEU A 120 13.42 -17.22 -37.51
CA LEU A 120 14.48 -16.27 -37.21
C LEU A 120 14.50 -15.10 -38.20
N ASN A 121 14.31 -15.38 -39.49
CA ASN A 121 14.26 -14.33 -40.51
C ASN A 121 13.08 -13.37 -40.28
N GLN A 122 11.91 -13.91 -39.94
CA GLN A 122 10.74 -13.09 -39.60
C GLN A 122 11.00 -12.23 -38.34
N LEU A 123 11.63 -12.80 -37.32
CA LEU A 123 11.99 -12.07 -36.10
C LEU A 123 12.98 -10.92 -36.36
N TYR A 124 13.93 -11.08 -37.29
CA TYR A 124 14.80 -9.97 -37.71
C TYR A 124 14.04 -8.86 -38.45
N HIS A 125 13.06 -9.20 -39.29
CA HIS A 125 12.18 -8.22 -39.91
C HIS A 125 11.35 -7.47 -38.86
N ASP A 126 10.70 -8.20 -37.95
CA ASP A 126 9.89 -7.63 -36.87
C ASP A 126 10.73 -6.65 -36.01
N PHE A 127 11.99 -7.01 -35.72
CA PHE A 127 12.92 -6.17 -34.97
C PHE A 127 13.38 -4.91 -35.75
N ALA A 128 13.63 -5.05 -37.06
CA ALA A 128 14.07 -3.96 -37.92
C ALA A 128 12.96 -2.93 -38.20
N GLU A 129 11.71 -3.37 -38.31
CA GLU A 129 10.54 -2.49 -38.50
C GLU A 129 10.08 -1.83 -37.20
N GLY A 130 10.28 -2.48 -36.05
CA GLY A 130 9.76 -2.05 -34.75
C GLY A 130 10.71 -1.24 -33.85
N SER A 131 11.97 -1.00 -34.23
CA SER A 131 12.96 -0.36 -33.34
C SER A 131 12.94 1.19 -33.44
N PRO A 132 12.62 1.92 -32.35
CA PRO A 132 12.59 3.39 -32.33
C PRO A 132 13.98 4.06 -32.19
N HIS A 133 15.05 3.29 -32.01
CA HIS A 133 16.41 3.83 -31.84
C HIS A 133 17.10 4.04 -33.19
N GLN A 134 17.42 5.31 -33.51
CA GLN A 134 18.08 5.73 -34.75
C GLN A 134 19.58 5.36 -34.83
N GLU A 135 20.18 4.83 -33.76
CA GLU A 135 21.52 4.25 -33.75
C GLU A 135 21.44 2.77 -33.32
N GLY A 136 22.01 1.89 -34.16
CA GLY A 136 21.63 0.48 -34.28
C GLY A 136 21.90 -0.42 -33.06
N PRO A 137 20.87 -1.02 -32.45
CA PRO A 137 21.06 -2.16 -31.56
C PRO A 137 21.32 -3.42 -32.40
N ALA A 138 22.33 -4.20 -32.00
CA ALA A 138 22.51 -5.57 -32.48
C ALA A 138 21.70 -6.53 -31.61
N ILE A 139 21.14 -7.59 -32.22
CA ILE A 139 20.29 -8.57 -31.53
C ILE A 139 20.83 -9.99 -31.74
N ALA A 140 20.91 -10.74 -30.65
CA ALA A 140 21.14 -12.17 -30.66
C ALA A 140 19.83 -12.92 -30.39
N TYR A 141 19.76 -14.19 -30.77
CA TYR A 141 18.60 -15.05 -30.52
C TYR A 141 19.00 -16.34 -29.83
N ILE A 142 18.35 -16.65 -28.70
CA ILE A 142 18.50 -17.89 -27.97
C ILE A 142 17.51 -18.89 -28.53
N ILE A 143 17.98 -20.04 -28.98
CA ILE A 143 17.14 -21.16 -29.37
C ILE A 143 17.28 -22.23 -28.28
N GLN A 144 16.18 -22.52 -27.59
CA GLN A 144 16.14 -23.42 -26.43
C GLN A 144 15.06 -24.50 -26.63
N GLY A 145 15.29 -25.71 -26.11
CA GLY A 145 14.27 -26.77 -26.09
C GLY A 145 12.97 -26.32 -25.43
N TYR A 146 11.82 -26.60 -26.05
CA TYR A 146 10.50 -26.22 -25.54
C TYR A 146 9.89 -27.32 -24.67
N LEU A 147 9.56 -27.00 -23.41
CA LEU A 147 9.11 -27.96 -22.39
C LEU A 147 7.59 -28.08 -22.25
N GLY A 148 6.80 -27.31 -23.01
CA GLY A 148 5.36 -27.15 -22.77
C GLY A 148 5.05 -26.29 -21.52
N ARG A 149 3.82 -25.78 -21.41
CA ARG A 149 3.41 -24.83 -20.34
C ARG A 149 2.35 -25.42 -19.39
N HIS A 150 2.70 -26.48 -18.65
CA HIS A 150 1.79 -27.05 -17.63
C HIS A 150 1.65 -26.15 -16.40
N ARG A 151 2.79 -25.78 -15.80
CA ARG A 151 2.92 -24.72 -14.80
C ARG A 151 4.21 -23.97 -15.06
N PHE A 152 4.15 -22.66 -15.08
CA PHE A 152 5.30 -21.80 -15.30
C PHE A 152 5.11 -20.54 -14.47
N GLY A 153 6.09 -19.65 -14.45
CA GLY A 153 5.91 -18.38 -13.79
C GLY A 153 7.23 -17.67 -13.52
N HIS A 154 7.19 -16.82 -12.50
CA HIS A 154 8.28 -15.90 -12.20
C HIS A 154 8.80 -16.11 -10.78
N LEU A 155 10.09 -15.85 -10.59
CA LEU A 155 10.76 -15.80 -9.29
C LEU A 155 11.72 -14.61 -9.32
N SER A 156 11.52 -13.62 -8.47
CA SER A 156 12.24 -12.35 -8.55
C SER A 156 12.52 -11.75 -7.17
N ASN A 157 13.72 -11.19 -7.01
CA ASN A 157 14.07 -10.29 -5.91
C ASN A 157 14.46 -8.90 -6.42
N GLU A 158 14.05 -8.52 -7.63
CA GLU A 158 14.30 -7.20 -8.17
C GLU A 158 13.72 -6.09 -7.27
N ARG A 159 14.28 -4.88 -7.35
CA ARG A 159 13.89 -3.78 -6.45
C ARG A 159 12.42 -3.41 -6.59
N ARG A 160 11.84 -3.41 -7.80
CA ARG A 160 10.42 -3.08 -7.99
C ARG A 160 9.46 -4.04 -7.28
N VAL A 161 9.92 -5.26 -6.98
CA VAL A 161 9.10 -6.33 -6.40
C VAL A 161 9.36 -6.53 -4.91
N GLN A 162 10.62 -6.42 -4.46
CA GLN A 162 11.01 -6.69 -3.08
C GLN A 162 11.98 -5.63 -2.55
N ARG A 163 11.61 -5.00 -1.43
CA ARG A 163 12.48 -4.07 -0.70
C ARG A 163 13.75 -4.77 -0.21
N ASN A 164 13.58 -5.88 0.51
CA ASN A 164 14.69 -6.61 1.11
C ASN A 164 15.23 -7.66 0.12
N ARG A 165 16.56 -7.73 -0.03
CA ARG A 165 17.24 -8.65 -0.96
C ARG A 165 16.99 -10.14 -0.66
N ASN A 166 16.76 -10.47 0.61
CA ASN A 166 16.53 -11.84 1.09
C ASN A 166 15.06 -12.30 0.94
N ASN A 167 14.17 -11.37 0.57
CA ASN A 167 12.79 -11.68 0.24
C ASN A 167 12.67 -11.84 -1.26
N TRP A 168 12.02 -12.91 -1.68
CA TRP A 168 11.79 -13.23 -3.08
C TRP A 168 10.31 -13.37 -3.33
N LEU A 169 9.83 -12.80 -4.42
CA LEU A 169 8.47 -13.05 -4.89
C LEU A 169 8.49 -14.20 -5.88
N TYR A 170 7.56 -15.14 -5.73
CA TYR A 170 7.23 -16.07 -6.81
C TYR A 170 5.77 -15.91 -7.24
N GLU A 171 5.57 -16.16 -8.52
CA GLU A 171 4.28 -16.11 -9.19
C GLU A 171 4.10 -17.39 -10.00
N ILE A 172 2.92 -17.99 -9.93
CA ILE A 172 2.56 -19.18 -10.71
C ILE A 172 1.52 -18.78 -11.75
N GLU A 173 1.80 -19.12 -13.00
CA GLU A 173 0.94 -19.01 -14.17
C GLU A 173 0.59 -20.44 -14.68
N GLY A 174 -0.69 -20.71 -14.99
CA GLY A 174 -1.18 -22.05 -15.38
C GLY A 174 -2.50 -22.05 -16.17
N GLY A 175 -2.64 -22.99 -17.12
CA GLY A 175 -3.46 -22.89 -18.36
C GLY A 175 -4.88 -23.49 -18.45
N ASP A 176 -5.46 -23.38 -19.66
CA ASP A 176 -6.73 -23.86 -20.29
C ASP A 176 -8.06 -24.00 -19.51
N SER A 177 -8.09 -23.79 -18.21
CA SER A 177 -9.33 -23.55 -17.46
C SER A 177 -9.07 -22.54 -16.37
N ALA A 178 -9.88 -21.49 -16.35
CA ALA A 178 -9.79 -20.37 -15.44
C ALA A 178 -9.61 -20.82 -13.97
N THR A 179 -8.75 -20.10 -13.24
CA THR A 179 -8.29 -20.22 -11.83
C THR A 179 -6.95 -20.98 -11.67
N VAL A 180 -5.83 -20.43 -11.15
CA VAL A 180 -5.56 -19.32 -10.20
C VAL A 180 -4.12 -18.80 -10.41
N PRO A 181 -3.84 -17.48 -10.46
CA PRO A 181 -2.51 -16.96 -10.18
C PRO A 181 -2.24 -17.00 -8.67
N SER A 182 -1.25 -17.75 -8.21
CA SER A 182 -0.82 -17.75 -6.81
C SER A 182 0.47 -16.94 -6.64
N ARG A 183 0.47 -16.01 -5.69
CA ARG A 183 1.60 -15.16 -5.32
C ARG A 183 2.07 -15.52 -3.92
N GLY A 184 3.39 -15.54 -3.69
CA GLY A 184 3.94 -15.73 -2.35
C GLY A 184 5.31 -15.11 -2.17
N VAL A 185 5.64 -14.81 -0.92
CA VAL A 185 6.97 -14.32 -0.52
C VAL A 185 7.75 -15.47 0.11
N LEU A 186 8.96 -15.71 -0.40
CA LEU A 186 9.91 -16.66 0.14
C LEU A 186 11.00 -15.89 0.87
N THR A 187 11.23 -16.23 2.13
CA THR A 187 12.40 -15.78 2.89
C THR A 187 13.50 -16.82 2.76
N SER A 188 14.72 -16.40 2.42
CA SER A 188 15.88 -17.28 2.40
C SER A 188 16.29 -17.68 3.84
N ASN A 189 15.92 -18.88 4.27
CA ASN A 189 16.46 -19.48 5.49
C ASN A 189 17.72 -20.26 5.12
N ILE A 190 18.88 -19.84 5.64
CA ILE A 190 20.18 -20.44 5.31
C ILE A 190 20.24 -21.86 5.88
N LYS A 191 20.09 -22.86 5.01
CA LYS A 191 20.64 -24.22 5.16
C LYS A 191 21.12 -24.69 3.79
N HIS A 192 22.40 -25.07 3.73
CA HIS A 192 23.04 -25.55 2.51
C HIS A 192 22.49 -26.92 2.10
N SER A 193 21.87 -26.99 0.93
CA SER A 193 21.86 -28.20 0.11
C SER A 193 21.77 -27.78 -1.35
N VAL A 194 22.88 -27.84 -2.07
CA VAL A 194 22.84 -27.84 -3.54
C VAL A 194 22.58 -29.29 -3.93
N GLY A 195 21.36 -29.58 -4.37
CA GLY A 195 20.93 -30.89 -4.85
C GLY A 195 19.89 -30.75 -5.95
N LEU A 196 19.52 -31.87 -6.59
CA LEU A 196 18.43 -31.95 -7.57
C LEU A 196 17.19 -31.23 -7.04
N LEU A 197 16.59 -30.37 -7.86
CA LEU A 197 15.39 -29.61 -7.50
C LEU A 197 14.30 -30.60 -7.05
N ASP A 198 13.88 -30.49 -5.79
CA ASP A 198 12.83 -31.34 -5.22
C ASP A 198 11.54 -31.21 -6.06
N SER A 199 10.82 -32.31 -6.22
CA SER A 199 9.49 -32.37 -6.82
C SER A 199 8.49 -31.33 -6.28
N ARG A 200 8.69 -30.83 -5.05
CA ARG A 200 7.86 -29.79 -4.44
C ARG A 200 8.32 -28.40 -4.89
N LEU A 201 7.53 -27.78 -5.77
CA LEU A 201 7.77 -26.46 -6.37
C LEU A 201 8.23 -25.39 -5.36
N ASN A 202 7.52 -25.18 -4.24
CA ASN A 202 7.90 -24.17 -3.25
C ASN A 202 9.29 -24.40 -2.63
N TYR A 203 9.69 -25.67 -2.44
CA TYR A 203 11.01 -26.00 -1.91
C TYR A 203 12.09 -25.79 -2.98
N ALA A 204 11.82 -26.21 -4.21
CA ALA A 204 12.71 -25.96 -5.35
C ALA A 204 12.95 -24.45 -5.58
N LEU A 205 11.90 -23.63 -5.59
CA LEU A 205 12.02 -22.17 -5.73
C LEU A 205 12.80 -21.53 -4.58
N ARG A 206 12.67 -22.03 -3.34
CA ARG A 206 13.50 -21.60 -2.20
C ARG A 206 14.98 -21.93 -2.40
N GLN A 207 15.29 -23.11 -2.96
CA GLN A 207 16.67 -23.47 -3.28
C GLN A 207 17.27 -22.55 -4.35
N VAL A 208 16.50 -22.22 -5.38
CA VAL A 208 16.93 -21.26 -6.42
C VAL A 208 17.18 -19.87 -5.82
N ALA A 209 16.24 -19.35 -5.01
CA ALA A 209 16.41 -18.07 -4.32
C ALA A 209 17.66 -18.06 -3.41
N ASN A 210 17.90 -19.14 -2.66
CA ASN A 210 19.10 -19.30 -1.84
C ASN A 210 20.38 -19.34 -2.69
N TYR A 211 20.37 -20.01 -3.84
CA TYR A 211 21.53 -20.08 -4.73
C TYR A 211 21.96 -18.68 -5.19
N PHE A 212 21.04 -17.89 -5.74
CA PHE A 212 21.37 -16.53 -6.21
C PHE A 212 21.77 -15.61 -5.06
N TYR A 213 21.10 -15.70 -3.91
CA TYR A 213 21.45 -14.89 -2.74
C TYR A 213 22.87 -15.20 -2.20
N THR A 214 23.33 -16.46 -2.30
CA THR A 214 24.66 -16.86 -1.79
C THR A 214 25.79 -16.65 -2.79
N LYS A 215 25.50 -16.76 -4.10
CA LYS A 215 26.50 -16.65 -5.17
C LYS A 215 27.03 -15.23 -5.31
N ASP A 216 26.13 -14.24 -5.26
CA ASP A 216 26.48 -12.83 -5.36
C ASP A 216 25.48 -12.02 -4.53
N GLN A 217 25.94 -11.48 -3.40
CA GLN A 217 25.07 -10.78 -2.46
C GLN A 217 24.63 -9.39 -2.96
N ASP A 218 25.26 -8.88 -4.02
CA ASP A 218 24.96 -7.58 -4.59
C ASP A 218 24.07 -7.65 -5.82
N GLN A 219 23.93 -8.83 -6.43
CA GLN A 219 23.11 -9.04 -7.62
C GLN A 219 21.63 -9.32 -7.28
N ARG A 220 20.72 -8.61 -7.94
CA ARG A 220 19.28 -8.93 -7.97
C ARG A 220 18.92 -9.49 -9.34
N VAL A 221 17.96 -10.42 -9.37
CA VAL A 221 17.58 -11.13 -10.58
C VAL A 221 16.07 -11.33 -10.68
N HIS A 222 15.61 -11.42 -11.91
CA HIS A 222 14.29 -11.92 -12.29
C HIS A 222 14.46 -13.23 -13.07
N LEU A 223 13.72 -14.26 -12.68
CA LEU A 223 13.85 -15.60 -13.24
C LEU A 223 12.51 -16.03 -13.82
N GLU A 224 12.54 -16.67 -14.99
CA GLU A 224 11.41 -17.42 -15.52
C GLU A 224 11.64 -18.92 -15.32
N TRP A 225 10.62 -19.61 -14.83
CA TRP A 225 10.70 -21.03 -14.53
C TRP A 225 9.54 -21.80 -15.15
N VAL A 226 9.79 -23.07 -15.48
CA VAL A 226 8.83 -24.02 -16.04
C VAL A 226 8.89 -25.32 -15.26
N HIS A 227 7.73 -25.88 -14.94
CA HIS A 227 7.59 -27.21 -14.33
C HIS A 227 7.16 -28.20 -15.41
N ASP A 228 8.04 -29.16 -15.75
CA ASP A 228 7.77 -30.13 -16.81
C ASP A 228 6.77 -31.22 -16.37
N HIS A 229 6.33 -32.04 -17.33
CA HIS A 229 5.40 -33.15 -17.08
C HIS A 229 5.94 -34.22 -16.11
N MET A 230 7.26 -34.25 -15.87
CA MET A 230 7.95 -35.17 -14.97
C MET A 230 8.20 -34.54 -13.60
N ASN A 231 7.56 -33.41 -13.29
CA ASN A 231 7.72 -32.62 -12.08
C ASN A 231 9.13 -32.06 -11.83
N ARG A 232 9.93 -31.83 -12.88
CA ARG A 232 11.23 -31.15 -12.77
C ARG A 232 11.09 -29.67 -13.03
N LEU A 233 11.71 -28.86 -12.18
CA LEU A 233 11.77 -27.41 -12.32
C LEU A 233 12.94 -27.03 -13.23
N TRP A 234 12.66 -26.22 -14.24
CA TRP A 234 13.63 -25.70 -15.19
C TRP A 234 13.61 -24.18 -15.15
N LEU A 235 14.79 -23.56 -15.13
CA LEU A 235 14.94 -22.12 -15.32
C LEU A 235 15.18 -21.86 -16.80
N VAL A 236 14.35 -21.01 -17.39
CA VAL A 236 14.34 -20.78 -18.84
C VAL A 236 14.76 -19.37 -19.23
N GLN A 237 14.87 -18.46 -18.25
CA GLN A 237 15.40 -17.11 -18.41
C GLN A 237 15.91 -16.58 -17.07
N VAL A 238 16.98 -15.79 -17.13
CA VAL A 238 17.58 -15.11 -15.99
C VAL A 238 17.94 -13.71 -16.45
N ASP A 239 17.30 -12.71 -15.86
CA ASP A 239 17.57 -11.30 -16.13
C ASP A 239 18.19 -10.69 -14.88
N VAL A 240 19.32 -10.00 -15.04
CA VAL A 240 20.04 -9.35 -13.95
C VAL A 240 19.61 -7.89 -13.87
N GLU A 241 19.29 -7.41 -12.67
CA GLU A 241 19.00 -6.00 -12.45
C GLU A 241 20.28 -5.17 -12.46
N VAL A 242 20.28 -4.12 -13.29
CA VAL A 242 21.39 -3.15 -13.39
C VAL A 242 21.16 -2.03 -12.39
N THR A 243 22.19 -1.67 -11.62
CA THR A 243 22.16 -0.56 -10.67
C THR A 243 21.92 0.77 -11.39
N LYS A 244 21.02 1.60 -10.87
CA LYS A 244 20.67 2.87 -11.50
C LYS A 244 21.49 4.04 -10.93
N PRO A 245 21.73 5.10 -11.73
CA PRO A 245 22.37 6.32 -11.23
C PRO A 245 21.62 6.91 -10.03
N ASN A 246 22.37 7.32 -9.00
CA ASN A 246 21.84 7.83 -7.73
C ASN A 246 21.95 9.36 -7.67
N SER A 247 20.98 10.08 -8.23
CA SER A 247 20.80 11.52 -7.94
C SER A 247 19.69 11.70 -6.90
N ALA A 248 19.86 12.66 -6.00
CA ALA A 248 18.81 12.94 -5.02
C ALA A 248 17.66 13.69 -5.70
N PRO A 249 16.39 13.36 -5.41
CA PRO A 249 15.25 14.11 -5.96
C PRO A 249 15.40 15.61 -5.77
N GLY A 250 15.24 16.38 -6.86
CA GLY A 250 15.39 17.84 -6.88
C GLY A 250 16.82 18.36 -6.72
N SER A 251 17.87 17.53 -6.72
CA SER A 251 19.25 18.01 -6.50
C SER A 251 19.82 18.84 -7.64
N GLU A 252 19.36 18.64 -8.87
CA GLU A 252 19.83 19.37 -10.06
C GLU A 252 19.43 20.86 -10.05
N TRP A 253 18.45 21.25 -9.23
CA TRP A 253 17.88 22.60 -9.20
C TRP A 253 18.46 23.51 -8.10
N ARG A 254 19.40 23.02 -7.29
CA ARG A 254 20.01 23.80 -6.19
C ARG A 254 20.83 25.01 -6.66
N THR A 255 20.95 25.23 -7.98
CA THR A 255 21.77 26.27 -8.60
C THR A 255 21.03 27.58 -8.86
N PHE A 256 19.69 27.61 -8.78
CA PHE A 256 18.92 28.83 -8.99
C PHE A 256 18.67 29.53 -7.64
N GLU A 257 19.54 30.47 -7.29
CA GLU A 257 19.34 31.39 -6.15
C GLU A 257 18.74 32.71 -6.67
N THR A 258 17.71 33.22 -6.00
CA THR A 258 17.25 34.60 -6.19
C THR A 258 16.92 35.20 -4.84
N ASP A 259 17.56 36.33 -4.52
CA ASP A 259 17.32 37.09 -3.29
C ASP A 259 16.19 38.13 -3.46
N GLU A 260 15.69 38.34 -4.69
CA GLU A 260 14.74 39.40 -4.98
C GLU A 260 13.30 38.94 -4.73
N LYS A 261 12.68 39.41 -3.63
CA LYS A 261 11.23 39.31 -3.43
C LYS A 261 10.49 40.12 -4.48
N LEU A 262 9.43 39.55 -5.06
CA LEU A 262 8.57 40.28 -5.99
C LEU A 262 7.77 41.35 -5.25
N THR A 263 7.57 42.49 -5.89
CA THR A 263 6.79 43.61 -5.31
C THR A 263 5.67 44.04 -6.25
N ASP A 264 4.46 44.15 -5.72
CA ASP A 264 3.24 44.46 -6.49
C ASP A 264 3.33 45.76 -7.29
N ILE A 265 4.08 46.74 -6.78
CA ILE A 265 4.22 48.08 -7.38
C ILE A 265 4.89 48.03 -8.77
N ARG A 266 5.67 46.98 -9.07
CA ARG A 266 6.37 46.84 -10.35
C ARG A 266 5.54 46.18 -11.44
N PHE A 267 4.38 45.60 -11.11
CA PHE A 267 3.51 44.98 -12.10
C PHE A 267 2.56 45.98 -12.75
N SER A 268 2.42 45.89 -14.06
CA SER A 268 1.56 46.75 -14.87
C SER A 268 0.21 46.11 -15.20
N VAL A 269 0.21 44.82 -15.53
CA VAL A 269 -0.97 44.06 -15.99
C VAL A 269 -1.23 42.82 -15.13
N PHE A 270 -0.18 42.21 -14.59
CA PHE A 270 -0.31 41.17 -13.57
C PHE A 270 -0.73 41.78 -12.24
N LYS A 271 -1.61 41.10 -11.51
CA LYS A 271 -2.10 41.54 -10.19
C LYS A 271 -1.85 40.47 -9.15
N SER A 272 -1.43 40.86 -7.95
CA SER A 272 -1.37 39.92 -6.83
C SER A 272 -2.77 39.45 -6.42
N ASP A 273 -2.84 38.32 -5.74
CA ASP A 273 -4.08 37.69 -5.31
C ASP A 273 -4.98 38.59 -4.42
N TYR A 274 -4.38 39.61 -3.76
CA TYR A 274 -5.08 40.64 -2.99
C TYR A 274 -5.97 41.55 -3.84
N HIS A 275 -5.63 41.74 -5.11
CA HIS A 275 -6.28 42.71 -6.00
C HIS A 275 -7.17 42.05 -7.08
N VAL A 276 -7.38 40.74 -6.97
CA VAL A 276 -8.11 39.92 -7.95
C VAL A 276 -9.50 39.55 -7.42
N SER A 277 -10.46 39.23 -8.28
CA SER A 277 -11.81 38.83 -7.86
C SER A 277 -11.93 37.35 -7.45
N ASP A 278 -12.92 37.00 -6.61
CA ASP A 278 -13.22 35.64 -6.08
C ASP A 278 -13.84 34.67 -7.10
N LYS A 279 -13.89 35.08 -8.37
CA LYS A 279 -14.51 34.31 -9.45
C LYS A 279 -13.66 33.10 -9.88
N TRP A 280 -12.37 33.08 -9.50
CA TRP A 280 -11.41 32.02 -9.77
C TRP A 280 -11.24 31.10 -8.55
N ASP A 281 -11.42 29.79 -8.73
CA ASP A 281 -11.32 28.82 -7.62
C ASP A 281 -9.92 28.75 -7.03
N LYS A 282 -8.88 28.89 -7.86
CA LYS A 282 -7.49 28.85 -7.40
C LYS A 282 -7.14 30.05 -6.52
N ILE A 283 -7.70 31.22 -6.82
CA ILE A 283 -7.51 32.43 -6.00
C ILE A 283 -8.33 32.33 -4.72
N LYS A 284 -9.53 31.74 -4.78
CA LYS A 284 -10.29 31.38 -3.59
C LYS A 284 -9.50 30.44 -2.67
N CYS A 285 -8.80 29.44 -3.19
CA CYS A 285 -7.97 28.54 -2.37
C CYS A 285 -6.97 29.31 -1.50
N ILE A 286 -6.27 30.27 -2.08
CA ILE A 286 -5.27 31.08 -1.39
C ILE A 286 -5.90 31.91 -0.26
N ARG A 287 -7.11 32.43 -0.47
CA ARG A 287 -7.85 33.15 0.56
C ARG A 287 -8.31 32.25 1.68
N ASP A 288 -8.85 31.08 1.34
CA ASP A 288 -9.25 30.08 2.34
C ASP A 288 -8.03 29.68 3.21
N PHE A 289 -6.83 29.57 2.62
CA PHE A 289 -5.60 29.32 3.37
C PHE A 289 -5.24 30.48 4.30
N ARG A 290 -5.31 31.72 3.80
CA ARG A 290 -5.06 32.93 4.61
C ARG A 290 -6.01 33.01 5.80
N ASP A 291 -7.30 32.81 5.56
CA ASP A 291 -8.34 32.84 6.61
C ASP A 291 -8.15 31.72 7.63
N ALA A 292 -7.55 30.60 7.20
CA ALA A 292 -7.20 29.46 8.06
C ALA A 292 -5.84 29.59 8.77
N GLY A 293 -5.08 30.66 8.53
CA GLY A 293 -3.71 30.80 9.04
C GLY A 293 -2.73 29.77 8.47
N ILE A 294 -3.03 29.24 7.29
CA ILE A 294 -2.22 28.24 6.57
C ILE A 294 -1.27 28.97 5.61
N PRO A 295 0.01 28.57 5.52
CA PRO A 295 0.94 29.19 4.56
C PRO A 295 0.50 28.92 3.12
N TYR A 296 0.81 29.86 2.24
CA TYR A 296 0.48 29.78 0.82
C TYR A 296 1.60 30.43 -0.02
N GLY A 297 1.65 30.11 -1.32
CA GLY A 297 2.62 30.71 -2.23
C GLY A 297 2.06 31.90 -3.00
N GLU A 298 2.93 32.82 -3.37
CA GLU A 298 2.59 34.03 -4.12
C GLU A 298 2.18 33.67 -5.55
N VAL A 299 1.07 34.25 -6.00
CA VAL A 299 0.58 34.11 -7.38
C VAL A 299 0.19 35.45 -7.95
N PHE A 300 0.37 35.59 -9.26
CA PHE A 300 0.08 36.79 -10.02
C PHE A 300 -0.89 36.46 -11.15
N VAL A 301 -1.97 37.22 -11.26
CA VAL A 301 -3.08 36.94 -12.17
C VAL A 301 -3.14 37.95 -13.29
N LEU A 302 -3.25 37.45 -14.52
CA LEU A 302 -3.56 38.22 -15.71
C LEU A 302 -5.02 37.92 -16.11
N GLU A 303 -5.91 38.89 -15.88
CA GLU A 303 -7.34 38.83 -16.21
C GLU A 303 -7.86 40.07 -16.97
N GLU A 304 -6.96 40.97 -17.39
CA GLU A 304 -7.32 42.20 -18.09
C GLU A 304 -7.74 41.93 -19.54
N VAL A 305 -9.00 42.25 -19.86
CA VAL A 305 -9.64 41.86 -21.13
C VAL A 305 -8.93 42.47 -22.34
N GLU A 306 -8.46 43.71 -22.22
CA GLU A 306 -7.74 44.43 -23.27
C GLU A 306 -6.43 43.70 -23.63
N VAL A 307 -5.66 43.29 -22.62
CA VAL A 307 -4.41 42.52 -22.81
C VAL A 307 -4.72 41.14 -23.41
N LEU A 308 -5.79 40.48 -22.96
CA LEU A 308 -6.20 39.19 -23.53
C LEU A 308 -6.65 39.31 -25.00
N ARG A 309 -7.29 40.42 -25.39
CA ARG A 309 -7.64 40.70 -26.79
C ARG A 309 -6.41 40.94 -27.66
N GLU A 310 -5.40 41.66 -27.15
CA GLU A 310 -4.13 41.84 -27.86
C GLU A 310 -3.44 40.50 -28.12
N LEU A 311 -3.38 39.63 -27.10
CA LEU A 311 -2.84 38.28 -27.22
C LEU A 311 -3.64 37.44 -28.24
N ALA A 312 -4.97 37.56 -28.25
CA ALA A 312 -5.79 36.91 -29.28
C ALA A 312 -5.49 37.43 -30.70
N GLY A 313 -5.09 38.70 -30.83
CA GLY A 313 -4.63 39.29 -32.09
C GLY A 313 -3.21 38.88 -32.50
N GLY A 314 -2.48 38.13 -31.68
CA GLY A 314 -1.09 37.74 -31.93
C GLY A 314 -0.06 38.76 -31.47
N SER A 315 -0.47 39.81 -30.75
CA SER A 315 0.39 40.91 -30.29
C SER A 315 0.64 40.83 -28.78
N VAL A 316 1.78 41.34 -28.33
CA VAL A 316 2.17 41.41 -26.92
C VAL A 316 2.50 42.85 -26.58
N SER A 317 1.83 43.43 -25.58
CA SER A 317 2.15 44.79 -25.12
C SER A 317 3.48 44.86 -24.39
N GLU A 318 4.14 46.02 -24.47
CA GLU A 318 5.39 46.28 -23.75
C GLU A 318 5.23 46.10 -22.24
N LYS A 319 4.07 46.49 -21.68
CA LYS A 319 3.72 46.29 -20.26
C LYS A 319 3.71 44.82 -19.86
N LEU A 320 3.07 43.97 -20.67
CA LEU A 320 3.03 42.53 -20.42
C LEU A 320 4.44 41.91 -20.51
N LEU A 321 5.23 42.33 -21.49
CA LEU A 321 6.61 41.87 -21.63
C LEU A 321 7.48 42.27 -20.43
N GLN A 322 7.33 43.50 -19.91
CA GLN A 322 8.02 43.97 -18.71
C GLN A 322 7.65 43.12 -17.48
N ASP A 323 6.36 42.87 -17.26
CA ASP A 323 5.90 42.03 -16.15
C ASP A 323 6.43 40.59 -16.25
N ILE A 324 6.39 40.00 -17.45
CA ILE A 324 6.92 38.64 -17.70
C ILE A 324 8.42 38.59 -17.43
N ASN A 325 9.18 39.58 -17.89
CA ASN A 325 10.63 39.65 -17.63
C ASN A 325 10.93 39.82 -16.14
N TYR A 326 10.12 40.58 -15.41
CA TYR A 326 10.28 40.72 -13.96
C TYR A 326 9.98 39.41 -13.22
N LEU A 327 8.93 38.69 -13.63
CA LEU A 327 8.64 37.34 -13.13
C LEU A 327 9.80 36.37 -13.39
N LEU A 328 10.38 36.44 -14.60
CA LEU A 328 11.47 35.59 -15.09
C LEU A 328 12.86 35.92 -14.53
N THR A 329 12.95 36.84 -13.55
CA THR A 329 14.11 36.87 -12.65
C THR A 329 14.32 35.54 -11.92
N TYR A 330 13.30 34.68 -11.93
CA TYR A 330 13.36 33.27 -11.57
C TYR A 330 12.48 32.45 -12.53
N PRO A 331 12.76 31.16 -12.78
CA PRO A 331 11.86 30.32 -13.58
C PRO A 331 10.41 30.36 -13.09
N ILE A 332 9.44 30.33 -14.00
CA ILE A 332 8.02 30.44 -13.66
C ILE A 332 7.17 29.30 -14.21
N VAL A 333 6.00 29.12 -13.63
CA VAL A 333 4.92 28.29 -14.15
C VAL A 333 3.69 29.14 -14.33
N ILE A 334 3.09 29.10 -15.52
CA ILE A 334 1.83 29.77 -15.83
C ILE A 334 0.73 28.71 -15.90
N ARG A 335 -0.23 28.82 -14.98
CA ARG A 335 -1.44 28.00 -14.92
C ARG A 335 -2.62 28.79 -15.49
N THR A 336 -3.72 28.09 -15.74
CA THR A 336 -4.98 28.71 -16.18
C THR A 336 -6.12 28.37 -15.23
N ASP A 337 -7.11 29.25 -15.12
CA ASP A 337 -8.38 28.99 -14.41
C ASP A 337 -9.55 29.53 -15.23
N VAL A 338 -10.75 29.01 -14.97
CA VAL A 338 -11.99 29.35 -15.67
C VAL A 338 -13.03 29.79 -14.64
N SER A 339 -13.96 30.67 -15.02
CA SER A 339 -14.97 31.19 -14.10
C SER A 339 -15.94 30.07 -13.69
N LYS A 340 -16.35 30.04 -12.41
CA LYS A 340 -17.18 28.97 -11.82
C LYS A 340 -18.41 28.58 -12.67
N GLY A 341 -19.10 29.56 -13.25
CA GLY A 341 -20.31 29.32 -14.05
C GLY A 341 -20.06 28.76 -15.45
N LYS A 342 -18.81 28.72 -15.91
CA LYS A 342 -18.39 28.31 -17.25
C LYS A 342 -17.48 27.09 -17.24
N LYS A 343 -17.08 26.61 -16.06
CA LYS A 343 -16.34 25.35 -15.93
C LYS A 343 -17.19 24.21 -16.48
N LYS A 344 -16.72 23.57 -17.55
CA LYS A 344 -17.08 22.18 -17.81
C LYS A 344 -16.57 21.34 -16.63
N GLU A 345 -17.06 20.12 -16.46
CA GLU A 345 -16.69 19.23 -15.34
C GLU A 345 -15.18 18.85 -15.25
N GLY A 346 -14.30 19.48 -16.03
CA GLY A 346 -12.86 19.25 -16.05
C GLY A 346 -12.11 20.00 -14.95
N PHE A 347 -11.08 19.34 -14.41
CA PHE A 347 -10.22 19.79 -13.30
C PHE A 347 -8.78 20.08 -13.75
N LEU A 348 -8.35 19.50 -14.86
CA LEU A 348 -6.98 19.55 -15.36
C LEU A 348 -6.79 20.62 -16.43
N PHE A 349 -6.96 21.88 -16.05
CA PHE A 349 -6.68 23.00 -16.96
C PHE A 349 -5.21 23.04 -17.41
N PRO A 350 -4.92 23.54 -18.63
CA PRO A 350 -3.56 23.65 -19.14
C PRO A 350 -2.65 24.51 -18.26
N ARG A 351 -1.37 24.16 -18.24
CA ARG A 351 -0.30 24.94 -17.62
C ARG A 351 0.99 24.80 -18.43
N THR A 352 1.91 25.74 -18.32
CA THR A 352 3.26 25.58 -18.87
C THR A 352 4.01 24.50 -18.13
N GLU A 353 5.03 23.91 -18.75
CA GLU A 353 6.16 23.34 -18.01
C GLU A 353 6.89 24.46 -17.25
N THR A 354 8.20 24.32 -17.01
CA THR A 354 8.95 25.37 -16.33
C THR A 354 9.46 26.35 -17.38
N ALA A 355 8.85 27.55 -17.43
CA ALA A 355 9.24 28.58 -18.37
C ALA A 355 10.53 29.27 -17.89
N MET A 356 11.59 29.11 -18.68
CA MET A 356 12.92 29.69 -18.44
C MET A 356 13.15 31.00 -19.22
N SER A 357 12.25 31.35 -20.14
CA SER A 357 12.38 32.55 -20.98
C SER A 357 11.02 33.16 -21.32
N ALA A 358 11.04 34.45 -21.70
CA ALA A 358 9.85 35.19 -22.06
C ALA A 358 9.16 34.59 -23.29
N ASP A 359 9.93 34.08 -24.26
CA ASP A 359 9.40 33.46 -25.47
C ASP A 359 8.53 32.23 -25.16
N VAL A 360 8.96 31.38 -24.23
CA VAL A 360 8.20 30.20 -23.80
C VAL A 360 6.90 30.62 -23.11
N ALA A 361 6.97 31.59 -22.21
CA ALA A 361 5.81 32.13 -21.51
C ALA A 361 4.80 32.77 -22.47
N ILE A 362 5.27 33.64 -23.36
CA ILE A 362 4.45 34.36 -24.36
C ILE A 362 3.80 33.38 -25.32
N LYS A 363 4.56 32.41 -25.86
CA LYS A 363 4.02 31.39 -26.75
C LYS A 363 2.86 30.65 -26.09
N PHE A 364 3.01 30.26 -24.82
CA PHE A 364 1.93 29.62 -24.08
C PHE A 364 0.71 30.54 -23.93
N LEU A 365 0.89 31.81 -23.58
CA LEU A 365 -0.22 32.77 -23.46
C LEU A 365 -0.99 32.90 -24.78
N LEU A 366 -0.28 33.11 -25.89
CA LEU A 366 -0.87 33.22 -27.24
C LEU A 366 -1.67 31.96 -27.62
N ASP A 367 -1.04 30.78 -27.46
CA ASP A 367 -1.66 29.50 -27.80
C ASP A 367 -2.91 29.22 -26.96
N LYS A 368 -2.86 29.55 -25.65
CA LYS A 368 -3.95 29.24 -24.73
C LYS A 368 -5.11 30.22 -24.77
N VAL A 369 -4.89 31.49 -25.09
CA VAL A 369 -5.99 32.41 -25.41
C VAL A 369 -6.80 31.86 -26.59
N GLN A 370 -6.13 31.45 -27.67
CA GLN A 370 -6.80 30.85 -28.83
C GLN A 370 -7.54 29.55 -28.49
N TYR A 371 -6.93 28.70 -27.66
CA TYR A 371 -7.55 27.46 -27.18
C TYR A 371 -8.86 27.71 -26.42
N PHE A 372 -8.90 28.67 -25.50
CA PHE A 372 -10.10 28.97 -24.73
C PHE A 372 -11.21 29.57 -25.59
N LEU A 373 -10.88 30.49 -26.49
CA LEU A 373 -11.84 31.05 -27.45
C LEU A 373 -12.45 29.97 -28.35
N LYS A 374 -11.62 29.06 -28.90
CA LYS A 374 -12.09 27.89 -29.68
C LYS A 374 -12.95 26.93 -28.87
N SER A 375 -12.78 26.89 -27.55
CA SER A 375 -13.58 26.06 -26.64
C SER A 375 -14.93 26.68 -26.26
N GLY A 376 -15.23 27.90 -26.76
CA GLY A 376 -16.49 28.61 -26.55
C GLY A 376 -16.53 29.50 -25.31
N LEU A 377 -15.36 29.83 -24.73
CA LEU A 377 -15.25 30.80 -23.63
C LEU A 377 -15.01 32.21 -24.17
N ASP A 378 -15.47 33.23 -23.44
CA ASP A 378 -15.15 34.63 -23.73
C ASP A 378 -14.01 35.13 -22.82
N PHE A 379 -13.39 36.28 -23.14
CA PHE A 379 -12.24 36.82 -22.41
C PHE A 379 -12.45 36.96 -20.88
N PRO A 380 -13.63 37.34 -20.36
CA PRO A 380 -13.84 37.43 -18.92
C PRO A 380 -13.95 36.06 -18.21
N ASP A 381 -14.08 34.97 -18.96
CA ASP A 381 -14.37 33.63 -18.45
C ASP A 381 -13.11 32.82 -18.11
N PHE A 382 -11.91 33.29 -18.44
CA PHE A 382 -10.66 32.62 -18.10
C PHE A 382 -9.55 33.61 -17.70
N CYS A 383 -8.55 33.13 -16.96
CA CYS A 383 -7.37 33.90 -16.61
C CYS A 383 -6.09 33.06 -16.66
N PHE A 384 -4.97 33.77 -16.63
CA PHE A 384 -3.64 33.17 -16.42
C PHE A 384 -3.15 33.48 -15.02
N ILE A 385 -2.55 32.48 -14.36
CA ILE A 385 -2.02 32.58 -13.00
C ILE A 385 -0.55 32.18 -13.07
N ALA A 386 0.34 33.16 -12.98
CA ALA A 386 1.78 32.96 -12.95
C ALA A 386 2.27 32.86 -11.50
N HIS A 387 3.23 31.97 -11.27
CA HIS A 387 3.97 31.89 -10.02
C HIS A 387 5.41 31.47 -10.30
N ARG A 388 6.34 31.81 -9.40
CA ARG A 388 7.70 31.29 -9.46
C ARG A 388 7.69 29.76 -9.30
N PHE A 389 8.59 29.09 -10.01
CA PHE A 389 8.74 27.65 -9.93
C PHE A 389 9.12 27.24 -8.50
N ILE A 390 8.44 26.24 -7.96
CA ILE A 390 8.65 25.80 -6.58
C ILE A 390 9.51 24.56 -6.62
N VAL A 391 10.77 24.72 -6.21
CA VAL A 391 11.73 23.63 -6.10
C VAL A 391 11.41 22.83 -4.83
N SER A 392 10.88 21.63 -5.00
CA SER A 392 10.58 20.70 -3.91
C SER A 392 11.22 19.34 -4.16
N ARG A 393 11.75 18.75 -3.09
CA ARG A 393 12.27 17.36 -3.15
C ARG A 393 11.16 16.33 -3.33
N SER A 394 10.01 16.59 -2.71
CA SER A 394 8.86 15.68 -2.66
C SER A 394 7.56 16.44 -2.88
N CYS A 395 6.48 15.70 -3.09
CA CYS A 395 5.12 16.23 -3.21
C CYS A 395 4.15 15.37 -2.41
N ALA A 396 2.97 15.91 -2.10
CA ALA A 396 1.92 15.13 -1.46
C ALA A 396 0.51 15.56 -1.88
N PHE A 397 -0.41 14.61 -1.90
CA PHE A 397 -1.86 14.83 -1.80
C PHE A 397 -2.33 14.35 -0.44
N ALA A 398 -3.18 15.11 0.23
CA ALA A 398 -3.76 14.71 1.51
C ALA A 398 -5.28 14.87 1.49
N PHE A 399 -5.99 13.93 2.09
CA PHE A 399 -7.44 13.94 2.15
C PHE A 399 -7.95 13.90 3.59
N SER A 400 -8.93 14.74 3.91
CA SER A 400 -9.66 14.70 5.18
C SER A 400 -11.12 15.12 5.03
N ARG A 401 -11.97 14.61 5.93
CA ARG A 401 -13.37 15.02 6.07
C ARG A 401 -13.53 15.97 7.26
N PRO A 402 -14.57 16.84 7.27
CA PRO A 402 -14.86 17.71 8.40
C PRO A 402 -15.04 16.89 9.68
N GLY A 403 -14.33 17.26 10.74
CA GLY A 403 -14.42 16.58 12.03
C GLY A 403 -13.75 15.20 12.09
N SER A 404 -13.23 14.67 10.98
CA SER A 404 -12.50 13.39 10.98
C SER A 404 -11.24 13.48 11.83
N PRO A 405 -10.94 12.48 12.69
CA PRO A 405 -9.64 12.36 13.34
C PRO A 405 -8.55 11.87 12.37
N GLN A 406 -8.92 11.45 11.16
CA GLN A 406 -8.04 10.82 10.18
C GLN A 406 -7.70 11.72 9.00
N VAL A 407 -6.45 11.61 8.53
CA VAL A 407 -5.95 12.14 7.26
C VAL A 407 -5.19 11.04 6.54
N ILE A 408 -5.50 10.85 5.26
CA ILE A 408 -4.73 10.00 4.36
C ILE A 408 -3.81 10.90 3.56
N VAL A 409 -2.54 10.55 3.44
CA VAL A 409 -1.54 11.30 2.68
C VAL A 409 -0.85 10.36 1.69
N ASP A 410 -0.89 10.69 0.42
CA ASP A 410 -0.09 10.05 -0.62
C ASP A 410 1.09 10.94 -0.99
N GLY A 411 2.32 10.43 -0.87
CA GLY A 411 3.55 11.17 -1.09
C GLY A 411 4.45 10.56 -2.15
N SER A 412 5.10 11.38 -2.98
CA SER A 412 6.11 10.90 -3.94
C SER A 412 7.23 11.93 -4.10
N TRP A 413 8.22 11.61 -4.95
CA TRP A 413 9.33 12.49 -5.27
C TRP A 413 8.95 13.53 -6.33
N GLY A 414 9.60 14.69 -6.30
CA GLY A 414 9.47 15.72 -7.34
C GLY A 414 8.13 16.46 -7.33
N LEU A 415 7.50 16.57 -8.50
CA LEU A 415 6.34 17.46 -8.72
C LEU A 415 4.99 16.80 -8.35
N PRO A 416 4.01 17.56 -7.81
CA PRO A 416 2.69 17.02 -7.43
C PRO A 416 1.91 16.35 -8.56
N ASP A 417 2.02 16.83 -9.80
CA ASP A 417 1.39 16.20 -10.96
C ASP A 417 1.91 14.76 -11.20
N GLY A 418 3.06 14.39 -10.62
CA GLY A 418 3.57 13.01 -10.64
C GLY A 418 2.62 12.04 -9.93
N LEU A 419 1.92 12.47 -8.88
CA LEU A 419 0.94 11.64 -8.17
C LEU A 419 -0.27 11.24 -9.02
N LEU A 420 -0.43 11.78 -10.24
CA LEU A 420 -1.48 11.33 -11.16
C LEU A 420 -1.21 9.92 -11.71
N TYR A 421 0.04 9.54 -11.98
CA TYR A 421 0.36 8.28 -12.68
C TYR A 421 1.63 7.57 -12.20
N TYR A 422 2.42 8.18 -11.31
CA TYR A 422 3.66 7.60 -10.81
C TYR A 422 3.47 6.95 -9.43
N PRO A 423 4.31 5.97 -9.06
CA PRO A 423 4.22 5.33 -7.76
C PRO A 423 4.41 6.32 -6.61
N HIS A 424 3.82 6.00 -5.47
CA HIS A 424 3.76 6.86 -4.29
C HIS A 424 3.72 6.03 -3.01
N ASP A 425 4.15 6.62 -1.90
CA ASP A 425 3.93 6.08 -0.56
C ASP A 425 2.55 6.53 -0.05
N THR A 426 1.93 5.72 0.81
CA THR A 426 0.67 6.09 1.48
C THR A 426 0.88 6.11 3.00
N TYR A 427 0.35 7.14 3.64
CA TYR A 427 0.45 7.38 5.07
C TYR A 427 -0.94 7.61 5.66
N HIS A 428 -1.31 6.86 6.69
CA HIS A 428 -2.55 7.04 7.43
C HIS A 428 -2.22 7.65 8.79
N LEU A 429 -2.71 8.87 9.00
CA LEU A 429 -2.54 9.61 10.25
C LEU A 429 -3.87 9.68 10.98
N THR A 430 -3.89 9.27 12.25
CA THR A 430 -5.09 9.31 13.10
C THR A 430 -4.78 10.01 14.41
N GLU A 431 -5.54 11.03 14.76
CA GLU A 431 -5.50 11.64 16.09
C GLU A 431 -6.34 10.83 17.07
N GLY A 432 -5.68 10.20 18.03
CA GLY A 432 -6.32 9.48 19.13
C GLY A 432 -6.11 10.17 20.48
N ARG A 433 -6.66 9.59 21.55
CA ARG A 433 -6.56 10.13 22.93
C ARG A 433 -5.12 10.30 23.44
N LYS A 434 -4.17 9.50 22.92
CA LYS A 434 -2.76 9.49 23.31
C LYS A 434 -1.84 10.27 22.35
N GLY A 435 -2.40 10.95 21.34
CA GLY A 435 -1.65 11.68 20.32
C GLY A 435 -1.87 11.13 18.90
N LEU A 436 -1.01 11.58 17.98
CA LEU A 436 -1.06 11.24 16.55
C LEU A 436 -0.42 9.87 16.30
N THR A 437 -1.19 8.93 15.76
CA THR A 437 -0.67 7.63 15.31
C THR A 437 -0.41 7.64 13.81
N LEU A 438 0.73 7.09 13.38
CA LEU A 438 1.16 7.04 11.99
C LEU A 438 1.31 5.60 11.51
N ARG A 439 0.54 5.21 10.50
CA ARG A 439 0.76 3.98 9.71
C ARG A 439 1.32 4.35 8.35
N LYS A 440 2.31 3.59 7.87
CA LYS A 440 3.02 3.85 6.62
C LYS A 440 2.95 2.63 5.71
N HIS A 441 2.80 2.88 4.42
CA HIS A 441 3.00 1.89 3.37
C HIS A 441 3.89 2.48 2.30
N ILE A 442 5.12 1.99 2.30
CA ILE A 442 6.21 2.50 1.47
C ILE A 442 6.28 1.64 0.22
N ARG A 443 6.22 2.27 -0.95
CA ARG A 443 6.28 1.59 -2.25
C ARG A 443 7.60 1.86 -2.95
N CYS A 444 7.95 0.99 -3.89
CA CYS A 444 9.07 1.20 -4.80
C CYS A 444 8.72 2.30 -5.83
N LYS A 445 9.20 3.51 -5.59
CA LYS A 445 9.12 4.64 -6.51
C LYS A 445 10.19 4.50 -7.57
N VAL A 446 9.99 3.61 -8.54
CA VAL A 446 10.99 3.32 -9.59
C VAL A 446 11.35 4.55 -10.43
N ASP A 447 10.37 5.41 -10.64
CA ASP A 447 10.47 6.67 -11.34
C ASP A 447 9.54 7.72 -10.72
N TYR A 448 9.82 8.98 -11.05
CA TYR A 448 9.05 10.12 -10.59
C TYR A 448 9.11 11.26 -11.62
N LEU A 449 8.24 12.26 -11.44
CA LEU A 449 8.17 13.42 -12.31
C LEU A 449 9.05 14.55 -11.78
N ASP A 450 9.99 15.01 -12.58
CA ASP A 450 10.91 16.11 -12.26
C ASP A 450 11.06 17.04 -13.48
N VAL A 451 11.96 18.00 -13.38
CA VAL A 451 12.27 18.95 -14.44
C VAL A 451 13.74 18.80 -14.85
N ASP A 452 14.03 18.92 -16.15
CA ASP A 452 15.38 18.91 -16.73
C ASP A 452 16.04 20.31 -16.72
N THR A 453 17.33 20.38 -17.05
CA THR A 453 18.11 21.63 -16.98
C THR A 453 17.60 22.78 -17.87
N VAL A 454 16.71 22.51 -18.82
CA VAL A 454 16.11 23.52 -19.72
C VAL A 454 14.65 23.82 -19.38
N GLY A 455 14.10 23.23 -18.31
CA GLY A 455 12.76 23.49 -17.81
C GLY A 455 11.67 22.54 -18.31
N ASN A 456 12.02 21.50 -19.09
CA ASN A 456 11.03 20.52 -19.51
C ASN A 456 10.73 19.54 -18.39
N TRP A 457 9.48 19.10 -18.33
CA TRP A 457 9.06 18.10 -17.38
C TRP A 457 9.39 16.72 -17.94
N VAL A 458 10.11 15.92 -17.15
CA VAL A 458 10.66 14.64 -17.57
C VAL A 458 10.42 13.57 -16.50
N LYS A 459 10.26 12.33 -16.97
CA LYS A 459 10.35 11.16 -16.10
C LYS A 459 11.82 10.99 -15.70
N LYS A 460 12.10 10.89 -14.40
CA LYS A 460 13.43 10.54 -13.88
C LYS A 460 13.38 9.22 -13.12
N PRO A 461 14.39 8.34 -13.27
CA PRO A 461 14.56 7.21 -12.39
C PRO A 461 14.94 7.69 -10.98
N SER A 462 14.41 7.07 -9.93
CA SER A 462 14.75 7.47 -8.55
C SER A 462 16.18 7.09 -8.16
N GLY A 463 16.70 6.00 -8.72
CA GLY A 463 17.95 5.39 -8.27
C GLY A 463 17.78 4.54 -7.00
N ASP A 464 18.74 3.65 -6.80
CA ASP A 464 18.73 2.60 -5.77
C ASP A 464 18.65 3.13 -4.33
N ASN A 465 19.06 4.39 -4.10
CA ASN A 465 18.99 5.03 -2.79
C ASN A 465 17.61 5.63 -2.48
N TRP A 466 16.75 5.83 -3.48
CA TRP A 466 15.53 6.63 -3.33
C TRP A 466 14.24 5.91 -3.68
N ASP A 467 14.29 4.83 -4.45
CA ASP A 467 13.10 4.09 -4.85
C ASP A 467 12.28 3.55 -3.66
N TRP A 468 12.94 2.99 -2.64
CA TRP A 468 12.32 2.51 -1.39
C TRP A 468 12.45 3.48 -0.21
N ALA A 469 13.06 4.65 -0.41
CA ALA A 469 13.16 5.66 0.64
C ALA A 469 11.79 6.31 0.87
N GLU A 470 11.50 6.70 2.12
CA GLU A 470 10.26 7.40 2.45
C GLU A 470 10.26 8.79 1.80
N SER A 471 9.24 9.08 0.99
CA SER A 471 9.08 10.37 0.31
C SER A 471 8.86 11.53 1.27
N LEU A 472 8.23 11.29 2.42
CA LEU A 472 7.87 12.29 3.43
C LEU A 472 8.47 11.97 4.80
N LYS A 473 8.95 13.01 5.50
CA LYS A 473 9.45 12.90 6.88
C LYS A 473 8.29 13.04 7.88
N GLU A 474 8.48 12.50 9.09
CA GLU A 474 7.45 12.51 10.14
C GLU A 474 7.00 13.93 10.54
N HIS A 475 7.92 14.88 10.68
CA HIS A 475 7.56 16.27 10.98
C HIS A 475 6.75 16.92 9.84
N GLN A 476 7.04 16.56 8.58
CA GLN A 476 6.32 17.05 7.40
C GLN A 476 4.91 16.48 7.36
N LEU A 477 4.75 15.19 7.68
CA LEU A 477 3.45 14.55 7.82
C LEU A 477 2.60 15.20 8.92
N GLY A 478 3.21 15.60 10.03
CA GLY A 478 2.53 16.36 11.09
C GLY A 478 1.97 17.71 10.60
N LEU A 479 2.75 18.46 9.80
CA LEU A 479 2.28 19.72 9.20
C LEU A 479 1.17 19.50 8.18
N ILE A 480 1.32 18.50 7.30
CA ILE A 480 0.29 18.11 6.32
C ILE A 480 -1.01 17.75 7.03
N PHE A 481 -0.94 16.97 8.11
CA PHE A 481 -2.09 16.59 8.93
C PHE A 481 -2.81 17.82 9.49
N GLN A 482 -2.06 18.73 10.11
CA GLN A 482 -2.61 19.95 10.71
C GLN A 482 -3.29 20.84 9.67
N HIS A 483 -2.62 21.15 8.56
CA HIS A 483 -3.17 22.03 7.51
C HIS A 483 -4.42 21.43 6.86
N THR A 484 -4.39 20.14 6.53
CA THR A 484 -5.51 19.48 5.86
C THR A 484 -6.76 19.44 6.75
N ARG A 485 -6.61 19.12 8.04
CA ARG A 485 -7.75 19.10 8.99
C ARG A 485 -8.27 20.48 9.32
N ALA A 486 -7.38 21.46 9.54
CA ALA A 486 -7.78 22.83 9.80
C ALA A 486 -8.68 23.36 8.68
N LEU A 487 -8.27 23.14 7.43
CA LEU A 487 -9.02 23.56 6.26
C LEU A 487 -10.34 22.80 6.09
N ALA A 488 -10.35 21.47 6.24
CA ALA A 488 -11.57 20.67 6.16
C ALA A 488 -12.60 21.05 7.23
N LYS A 489 -12.14 21.34 8.45
CA LYS A 489 -12.98 21.81 9.56
C LYS A 489 -13.56 23.19 9.28
N GLN A 490 -12.74 24.14 8.84
CA GLN A 490 -13.17 25.52 8.58
C GLN A 490 -14.16 25.61 7.43
N LEU A 491 -13.89 24.91 6.32
CA LEU A 491 -14.77 24.92 5.15
C LEU A 491 -15.98 23.99 5.30
N ASN A 492 -16.00 23.16 6.34
CA ASN A 492 -17.02 22.14 6.59
C ASN A 492 -17.30 21.28 5.34
N LYS A 493 -16.24 20.90 4.62
CA LYS A 493 -16.27 20.07 3.41
C LYS A 493 -15.18 19.00 3.43
N PRO A 494 -15.35 17.88 2.71
CA PRO A 494 -14.23 17.00 2.39
C PRO A 494 -13.21 17.78 1.57
N ILE A 495 -11.93 17.65 1.91
CA ILE A 495 -10.85 18.40 1.27
C ILE A 495 -9.76 17.44 0.85
N GLN A 496 -9.40 17.50 -0.43
CA GLN A 496 -8.15 16.96 -0.97
C GLN A 496 -7.19 18.13 -1.22
N LEU A 497 -6.11 18.21 -0.44
CA LEU A 497 -5.14 19.32 -0.46
C LEU A 497 -3.81 18.85 -1.06
N MET A 498 -3.29 19.65 -2.00
CA MET A 498 -1.99 19.42 -2.62
C MET A 498 -0.87 20.17 -1.91
N PHE A 499 0.30 19.55 -1.83
CA PHE A 499 1.50 20.10 -1.19
C PHE A 499 2.75 19.95 -2.06
N PHE A 500 3.60 20.97 -2.01
CA PHE A 500 5.03 20.84 -2.26
C PHE A 500 5.74 20.58 -0.93
N VAL A 501 6.69 19.63 -0.88
CA VAL A 501 7.32 19.17 0.37
C VAL A 501 8.83 19.07 0.23
N GLY A 502 9.58 19.45 1.27
CA GLY A 502 11.03 19.59 1.14
C GLY A 502 11.36 20.76 0.21
N VAL A 503 10.60 21.86 0.35
CA VAL A 503 10.80 23.07 -0.46
C VAL A 503 12.14 23.70 -0.09
N HIS A 504 12.87 24.17 -1.09
CA HIS A 504 14.20 24.73 -0.86
C HIS A 504 14.13 25.97 0.06
N PRO A 505 14.95 26.07 1.13
CA PRO A 505 14.88 27.18 2.09
C PRO A 505 15.05 28.57 1.46
N ASN A 506 15.87 28.69 0.41
CA ASN A 506 16.12 29.97 -0.27
C ASN A 506 14.97 30.41 -1.20
N SER A 507 13.91 29.60 -1.36
CA SER A 507 12.75 29.97 -2.18
C SER A 507 11.83 31.01 -1.52
N GLY A 508 11.99 31.27 -0.22
CA GLY A 508 11.08 32.10 0.57
C GLY A 508 9.81 31.39 1.04
N HIS A 509 9.66 30.10 0.76
CA HIS A 509 8.53 29.27 1.19
C HIS A 509 8.91 28.32 2.35
N PRO A 510 7.93 27.89 3.16
CA PRO A 510 8.14 26.87 4.21
C PRO A 510 8.47 25.49 3.63
N ASP A 511 9.05 24.62 4.46
CA ASP A 511 9.40 23.22 4.12
C ASP A 511 8.20 22.42 3.55
N VAL A 512 7.00 22.69 4.05
CA VAL A 512 5.73 22.14 3.58
C VAL A 512 4.85 23.30 3.11
N LEU A 513 4.60 23.37 1.80
CA LEU A 513 3.81 24.43 1.18
C LEU A 513 2.48 23.86 0.61
N PRO A 514 1.35 24.16 1.26
CA PRO A 514 0.01 23.95 0.70
C PRO A 514 -0.18 24.74 -0.59
N TRP A 515 -0.88 24.16 -1.57
CA TRP A 515 -1.00 24.77 -2.90
C TRP A 515 -2.43 25.02 -3.37
N PHE A 516 -3.14 23.98 -3.83
CA PHE A 516 -4.55 24.07 -4.19
C PHE A 516 -5.29 22.90 -3.58
N TYR A 517 -6.56 23.11 -3.24
CA TYR A 517 -7.43 22.05 -2.76
C TYR A 517 -8.60 21.83 -3.71
N THR A 518 -9.19 20.64 -3.60
CA THR A 518 -10.48 20.31 -4.22
C THR A 518 -11.43 19.73 -3.17
N ASP A 519 -12.74 19.85 -3.41
CA ASP A 519 -13.79 19.41 -2.47
C ASP A 519 -14.52 18.13 -2.94
N HIS A 520 -13.84 17.30 -3.74
CA HIS A 520 -14.41 16.05 -4.24
C HIS A 520 -14.58 15.03 -3.13
N THR A 521 -15.70 14.30 -3.22
CA THR A 521 -15.91 13.11 -2.40
C THR A 521 -15.21 11.93 -3.07
N ILE A 522 -14.24 11.36 -2.38
CA ILE A 522 -13.65 10.08 -2.77
C ILE A 522 -14.67 9.00 -2.41
N GLY A 523 -15.20 8.32 -3.43
CA GLY A 523 -16.22 7.28 -3.27
C GLY A 523 -15.71 6.08 -2.45
N ALA A 524 -16.62 5.21 -2.00
CA ALA A 524 -16.23 3.97 -1.34
C ALA A 524 -15.37 3.12 -2.27
N PHE A 525 -14.17 2.73 -1.82
CA PHE A 525 -13.24 1.94 -2.59
C PHE A 525 -13.87 0.59 -2.93
N THR A 526 -13.98 0.27 -4.22
CA THR A 526 -14.12 -1.13 -4.62
C THR A 526 -12.71 -1.66 -4.73
N LEU A 527 -12.14 -2.01 -3.57
CA LEU A 527 -10.87 -2.70 -3.48
C LEU A 527 -11.05 -4.09 -4.10
N ASP A 528 -10.73 -4.19 -5.39
CA ASP A 528 -10.50 -5.48 -5.98
C ASP A 528 -9.06 -5.88 -5.67
N SER A 529 -8.87 -6.43 -4.47
CA SER A 529 -7.59 -6.99 -4.01
C SER A 529 -7.18 -8.23 -4.80
N SER A 530 -7.96 -8.68 -5.80
CA SER A 530 -7.53 -9.67 -6.78
C SER A 530 -6.51 -9.04 -7.75
N GLN A 531 -5.36 -8.63 -7.20
CA GLN A 531 -4.17 -8.30 -7.96
C GLN A 531 -3.88 -9.45 -8.92
N ARG A 532 -4.07 -9.21 -10.22
CA ARG A 532 -3.66 -10.13 -11.27
C ARG A 532 -2.32 -9.65 -11.82
N TYR A 533 -1.24 -9.74 -11.04
CA TYR A 533 0.10 -9.32 -11.51
C TYR A 533 0.54 -10.07 -12.78
N GLY A 534 0.10 -11.33 -12.96
CA GLY A 534 0.33 -12.13 -14.17
C GLY A 534 -0.62 -11.86 -15.35
N MET A 535 -1.53 -10.87 -15.26
CA MET A 535 -2.29 -10.43 -16.44
C MET A 535 -1.39 -9.55 -17.30
N LYS A 536 -1.35 -9.82 -18.61
CA LYS A 536 -0.57 -8.99 -19.54
C LYS A 536 -1.00 -7.52 -19.42
N ARG A 537 -0.04 -6.60 -19.48
CA ARG A 537 -0.29 -5.16 -19.46
C ARG A 537 -0.11 -4.59 -20.86
N GLU A 538 -1.06 -3.79 -21.30
CA GLU A 538 -0.93 -2.94 -22.48
C GLU A 538 -0.72 -1.52 -21.98
N LEU A 539 0.51 -1.01 -22.15
CA LEU A 539 0.90 0.31 -21.69
C LEU A 539 0.32 1.39 -22.61
N VAL A 540 -0.32 2.40 -22.02
CA VAL A 540 -0.79 3.60 -22.74
C VAL A 540 -0.15 4.83 -22.11
N THR A 541 0.70 5.51 -22.88
CA THR A 541 1.40 6.72 -22.48
C THR A 541 0.96 7.97 -23.26
N ASN A 542 0.36 7.78 -24.44
CA ASN A 542 -0.04 8.85 -25.36
C ASN A 542 -1.18 8.39 -26.31
N ASP A 543 -1.63 9.27 -27.22
CA ASP A 543 -2.69 8.96 -28.20
C ASP A 543 -2.31 7.87 -29.22
N ALA A 544 -1.04 7.76 -29.61
CA ALA A 544 -0.59 6.73 -30.56
C ALA A 544 -0.69 5.33 -29.96
N ASP A 545 -0.30 5.17 -28.70
CA ASP A 545 -0.43 3.90 -27.97
C ASP A 545 -1.90 3.47 -27.86
N LEU A 546 -2.80 4.41 -27.59
CA LEU A 546 -4.24 4.14 -27.54
C LEU A 546 -4.80 3.72 -28.91
N ASN A 547 -4.33 4.34 -29.99
CA ASN A 547 -4.76 3.98 -31.35
C ASN A 547 -4.26 2.59 -31.76
N GLU A 548 -3.04 2.22 -31.35
CA GLU A 548 -2.54 0.85 -31.57
C GLU A 548 -3.33 -0.17 -30.74
N LEU A 549 -3.67 0.15 -29.50
CA LEU A 549 -4.54 -0.68 -28.67
C LEU A 549 -5.93 -0.89 -29.31
N LYS A 550 -6.55 0.17 -29.86
CA LYS A 550 -7.82 0.09 -30.60
C LYS A 550 -7.71 -0.86 -31.80
N ARG A 551 -6.66 -0.69 -32.64
CA ARG A 551 -6.38 -1.58 -33.79
C ARG A 551 -6.19 -3.05 -33.38
N LYS A 552 -5.53 -3.29 -32.25
CA LYS A 552 -5.31 -4.63 -31.71
C LYS A 552 -6.61 -5.28 -31.26
N LEU A 553 -7.48 -4.52 -30.59
CA LEU A 553 -8.81 -4.97 -30.17
C LEU A 553 -9.73 -5.29 -31.35
N GLU A 554 -9.64 -4.55 -32.46
CA GLU A 554 -10.40 -4.84 -33.69
C GLU A 554 -10.03 -6.19 -34.33
N LYS A 555 -8.76 -6.60 -34.21
CA LYS A 555 -8.24 -7.86 -34.77
C LYS A 555 -8.44 -9.06 -33.85
N GLN A 556 -8.77 -8.83 -32.57
CA GLN A 556 -8.85 -9.89 -31.57
C GLN A 556 -10.25 -10.50 -31.51
N PHE A 557 -10.32 -11.82 -31.69
CA PHE A 557 -11.54 -12.60 -31.48
C PHE A 557 -11.59 -13.12 -30.03
N GLY A 558 -12.60 -12.70 -29.26
CA GLY A 558 -12.81 -13.16 -27.87
C GLY A 558 -12.57 -12.08 -26.81
N LYS A 559 -12.69 -12.45 -25.52
CA LYS A 559 -12.46 -11.51 -24.42
C LYS A 559 -10.96 -11.22 -24.26
N PRO A 560 -10.55 -9.95 -24.16
CA PRO A 560 -9.16 -9.60 -23.91
C PRO A 560 -8.69 -10.16 -22.56
N ASN A 561 -7.52 -10.81 -22.56
CA ASN A 561 -6.86 -11.34 -21.36
C ASN A 561 -5.66 -10.47 -20.97
N PHE A 562 -5.86 -9.16 -20.97
CA PHE A 562 -4.88 -8.17 -20.55
C PHE A 562 -5.58 -7.03 -19.80
N MET A 563 -4.80 -6.18 -19.17
CA MET A 563 -5.25 -4.94 -18.54
C MET A 563 -4.55 -3.74 -19.19
N ILE A 564 -5.17 -2.56 -19.11
CA ILE A 564 -4.59 -1.32 -19.62
C ILE A 564 -3.80 -0.67 -18.49
N GLN A 565 -2.50 -0.47 -18.65
CA GLN A 565 -1.68 0.27 -17.69
C GLN A 565 -1.54 1.72 -18.18
N ILE A 566 -1.96 2.69 -17.36
CA ILE A 566 -1.88 4.11 -17.73
C ILE A 566 -0.62 4.74 -17.12
N LYS A 567 0.26 5.27 -17.98
CA LYS A 567 1.45 6.03 -17.55
C LYS A 567 1.72 7.17 -18.51
N LEU A 568 0.85 8.20 -18.47
CA LEU A 568 0.89 9.29 -19.45
C LEU A 568 2.22 10.06 -19.39
N THR A 569 2.78 10.37 -20.56
CA THR A 569 4.00 11.17 -20.65
C THR A 569 3.75 12.62 -20.18
N PRO A 570 4.79 13.36 -19.79
CA PRO A 570 4.66 14.72 -19.25
C PRO A 570 3.76 15.67 -20.03
N GLN A 571 3.77 15.58 -21.36
CA GLN A 571 2.93 16.40 -22.24
C GLN A 571 1.43 16.05 -22.16
N PHE A 572 1.10 14.81 -21.81
CA PHE A 572 -0.26 14.27 -21.77
C PHE A 572 -0.82 14.10 -20.35
N LEU A 573 -0.04 14.34 -19.29
CA LEU A 573 -0.45 14.17 -17.89
C LEU A 573 -1.81 14.79 -17.56
N ARG A 574 -2.11 15.96 -18.14
CA ARG A 574 -3.32 16.74 -17.90
C ARG A 574 -4.35 16.63 -19.04
N ASN A 575 -4.18 15.70 -19.97
CA ASN A 575 -5.09 15.51 -21.10
C ASN A 575 -6.30 14.67 -20.68
N GLU A 576 -7.35 15.33 -20.20
CA GLU A 576 -8.60 14.67 -19.80
C GLU A 576 -9.26 13.94 -20.96
N LYS A 577 -9.21 14.47 -22.18
CA LYS A 577 -9.83 13.85 -23.35
C LYS A 577 -9.23 12.46 -23.61
N LEU A 578 -7.89 12.35 -23.56
CA LEU A 578 -7.21 11.06 -23.69
C LEU A 578 -7.65 10.09 -22.59
N LEU A 579 -7.71 10.54 -21.34
CA LEU A 579 -8.17 9.71 -20.22
C LEU A 579 -9.62 9.25 -20.37
N GLU A 580 -10.51 10.11 -20.89
CA GLU A 580 -11.89 9.77 -21.21
C GLU A 580 -12.00 8.75 -22.36
N GLU A 581 -11.16 8.87 -23.39
CA GLU A 581 -11.10 7.90 -24.48
C GLU A 581 -10.59 6.54 -23.99
N ILE A 582 -9.53 6.51 -23.16
CA ILE A 582 -9.05 5.28 -22.50
C ILE A 582 -10.18 4.64 -21.69
N SER A 583 -10.90 5.44 -20.90
CA SER A 583 -12.04 4.98 -20.10
C SER A 583 -13.12 4.33 -20.96
N SER A 584 -13.43 4.95 -22.10
CA SER A 584 -14.46 4.46 -23.03
C SER A 584 -14.06 3.12 -23.66
N VAL A 585 -12.80 2.98 -24.07
CA VAL A 585 -12.26 1.71 -24.60
C VAL A 585 -12.28 0.63 -23.52
N ALA A 586 -11.85 0.95 -22.30
CA ALA A 586 -11.83 0.00 -21.18
C ALA A 586 -13.24 -0.53 -20.86
N ILE A 587 -14.25 0.34 -20.81
CA ILE A 587 -15.64 -0.04 -20.55
C ILE A 587 -16.22 -0.88 -21.70
N ALA A 588 -16.04 -0.43 -22.94
CA ALA A 588 -16.58 -1.11 -24.12
C ALA A 588 -16.12 -2.57 -24.24
N HIS A 589 -14.87 -2.85 -23.84
CA HIS A 589 -14.28 -4.19 -23.90
C HIS A 589 -14.21 -4.90 -22.54
N SER A 590 -14.75 -4.30 -21.47
CA SER A 590 -14.68 -4.83 -20.09
C SER A 590 -13.25 -5.12 -19.62
N ILE A 591 -12.30 -4.26 -19.98
CA ILE A 591 -10.89 -4.36 -19.64
C ILE A 591 -10.62 -3.56 -18.35
N PRO A 592 -9.99 -4.15 -17.32
CA PRO A 592 -9.57 -3.40 -16.14
C PRO A 592 -8.42 -2.44 -16.46
N VAL A 593 -8.36 -1.33 -15.73
CA VAL A 593 -7.33 -0.29 -15.88
C VAL A 593 -6.43 -0.27 -14.65
N GLU A 594 -5.13 -0.44 -14.83
CA GLU A 594 -4.11 -0.22 -13.79
C GLU A 594 -3.78 1.27 -13.66
N LEU A 595 -3.75 1.77 -12.41
CA LEU A 595 -3.26 3.10 -12.08
C LEU A 595 -2.24 3.01 -10.94
N GLU A 596 -0.97 3.30 -11.22
CA GLU A 596 0.11 3.41 -10.20
C GLU A 596 0.02 4.70 -9.38
N GLY A 597 -0.62 5.73 -9.94
CA GLY A 597 -0.85 7.02 -9.30
C GLY A 597 -1.73 6.94 -8.06
N SER A 598 -1.78 8.05 -7.33
CA SER A 598 -2.57 8.21 -6.11
C SER A 598 -4.07 8.06 -6.36
N ILE A 599 -4.74 7.39 -5.43
CA ILE A 599 -6.21 7.31 -5.37
C ILE A 599 -6.86 8.65 -5.01
N LEU A 600 -6.08 9.59 -4.46
CA LEU A 600 -6.49 10.96 -4.16
C LEU A 600 -6.40 11.87 -5.41
N SER A 601 -5.94 11.33 -6.54
CA SER A 601 -5.67 12.11 -7.75
C SER A 601 -6.91 12.32 -8.62
N HIS A 602 -6.88 13.37 -9.44
CA HIS A 602 -7.95 13.61 -10.43
C HIS A 602 -8.04 12.51 -11.49
N ALA A 603 -6.93 11.86 -11.83
CA ALA A 603 -6.92 10.74 -12.78
C ALA A 603 -7.79 9.59 -12.25
N TYR A 604 -7.61 9.21 -10.99
CA TYR A 604 -8.46 8.21 -10.33
C TYR A 604 -9.93 8.64 -10.30
N TYR A 605 -10.21 9.88 -9.91
CA TYR A 605 -11.59 10.40 -9.85
C TYR A 605 -12.30 10.32 -11.22
N ILE A 606 -11.63 10.71 -12.31
CA ILE A 606 -12.20 10.66 -13.67
C ILE A 606 -12.52 9.21 -14.06
N LEU A 607 -11.59 8.28 -13.83
CA LEU A 607 -11.78 6.86 -14.12
C LEU A 607 -12.94 6.26 -13.31
N GLN A 608 -12.99 6.55 -12.01
CA GLN A 608 -14.04 6.09 -11.11
C GLN A 608 -15.41 6.64 -11.51
N LYS A 609 -15.50 7.94 -11.82
CA LYS A 609 -16.76 8.60 -12.23
C LYS A 609 -17.33 8.00 -13.51
N LYS A 610 -16.47 7.58 -14.45
CA LYS A 610 -16.89 6.89 -15.68
C LYS A 610 -17.31 5.43 -15.45
N GLY A 611 -17.09 4.89 -14.26
CA GLY A 611 -17.41 3.49 -13.93
C GLY A 611 -16.37 2.49 -14.44
N VAL A 612 -15.13 2.93 -14.69
CA VAL A 612 -14.02 2.04 -15.05
C VAL A 612 -13.65 1.17 -13.84
N ARG A 613 -13.38 -0.12 -14.06
CA ARG A 613 -12.78 -0.99 -13.05
C ARG A 613 -11.29 -0.66 -12.92
N VAL A 614 -10.97 0.22 -11.96
CA VAL A 614 -9.60 0.64 -11.67
C VAL A 614 -8.95 -0.33 -10.68
N LEU A 615 -7.78 -0.85 -11.03
CA LEU A 615 -6.90 -1.61 -10.15
C LEU A 615 -5.73 -0.72 -9.73
N CYS A 616 -5.53 -0.59 -8.43
CA CYS A 616 -4.37 0.11 -7.88
C CYS A 616 -3.37 -0.96 -7.40
N PRO A 617 -2.14 -1.00 -7.94
CA PRO A 617 -1.12 -1.90 -7.46
C PRO A 617 -0.81 -1.62 -5.98
N ASP A 618 -0.56 -2.70 -5.21
CA ASP A 618 -0.05 -2.61 -3.84
C ASP A 618 -0.86 -1.64 -2.95
N VAL A 619 -2.18 -1.82 -2.89
CA VAL A 619 -2.99 -1.06 -1.91
C VAL A 619 -2.67 -1.60 -0.52
N MET A 620 -2.58 -0.71 0.48
CA MET A 620 -2.53 -1.16 1.87
C MET A 620 -3.69 -2.12 2.11
N ASP A 621 -3.36 -3.35 2.53
CA ASP A 621 -4.37 -4.31 2.96
C ASP A 621 -5.22 -3.64 4.04
N ASP A 622 -6.47 -3.38 3.67
CA ASP A 622 -7.35 -2.52 4.42
C ASP A 622 -8.13 -3.27 5.51
N ASP A 623 -7.61 -4.42 5.94
CA ASP A 623 -8.09 -5.09 7.14
C ASP A 623 -7.91 -4.21 8.40
N SER A 624 -7.19 -3.08 8.26
CA SER A 624 -6.86 -2.18 9.35
C SER A 624 -7.62 -0.83 9.35
N LEU A 625 -8.29 -0.38 8.26
CA LEU A 625 -9.34 0.66 8.39
C LEU A 625 -10.66 0.06 8.89
N ASN A 626 -10.85 -1.24 8.69
CA ASN A 626 -11.82 -2.02 9.44
C ASN A 626 -11.18 -2.59 10.71
N ASP A 627 -10.62 -1.72 11.57
CA ASP A 627 -10.36 -2.07 12.98
C ASP A 627 -11.72 -2.22 13.69
N THR A 628 -12.49 -3.19 13.21
CA THR A 628 -13.83 -3.50 13.66
C THR A 628 -13.63 -4.27 14.93
N GLN A 629 -13.52 -3.55 16.04
CA GLN A 629 -13.61 -4.18 17.32
C GLN A 629 -15.03 -4.74 17.46
N THR A 630 -15.14 -6.06 17.46
CA THR A 630 -16.42 -6.73 17.64
C THR A 630 -16.76 -6.73 19.13
N PHE A 631 -17.93 -6.21 19.45
CA PHE A 631 -18.45 -6.17 20.81
C PHE A 631 -19.73 -6.99 20.89
N GLY A 632 -19.88 -7.75 21.96
CA GLY A 632 -21.07 -8.55 22.26
C GLY A 632 -21.84 -8.05 23.49
N LYS A 633 -21.80 -6.75 23.79
CA LYS A 633 -22.33 -6.18 25.04
C LYS A 633 -23.57 -5.32 24.83
N LEU A 634 -24.42 -5.28 25.85
CA LEU A 634 -25.54 -4.33 25.93
C LEU A 634 -25.01 -2.96 26.36
N VAL A 635 -25.39 -1.90 25.64
CA VAL A 635 -25.00 -0.52 25.94
C VAL A 635 -26.24 0.35 26.15
N ARG A 636 -26.09 1.49 26.84
CA ARG A 636 -27.16 2.49 26.98
C ARG A 636 -27.52 3.10 25.62
N ASP A 637 -28.77 3.53 25.48
CA ASP A 637 -29.35 3.94 24.18
C ASP A 637 -28.57 5.04 23.44
N LYS A 638 -27.91 5.95 24.17
CA LYS A 638 -27.16 7.09 23.60
C LYS A 638 -25.69 6.78 23.27
N ILE A 639 -25.18 5.61 23.62
CA ILE A 639 -23.77 5.24 23.35
C ILE A 639 -23.45 5.21 21.85
N PRO A 640 -24.31 4.64 20.96
CA PRO A 640 -24.04 4.64 19.53
C PRO A 640 -23.91 6.06 18.93
N GLU A 641 -24.74 7.00 19.39
CA GLU A 641 -24.72 8.40 18.95
C GLU A 641 -23.43 9.10 19.40
N LEU A 642 -22.99 8.83 20.64
CA LEU A 642 -21.71 9.33 21.14
C LEU A 642 -20.54 8.79 20.33
N ILE A 643 -20.51 7.48 20.00
CA ILE A 643 -19.48 6.88 19.15
C ILE A 643 -19.44 7.59 17.78
N GLN A 644 -20.61 7.78 17.16
CA GLN A 644 -20.72 8.48 15.88
C GLN A 644 -20.26 9.93 15.92
N SER A 645 -20.53 10.65 17.02
CA SER A 645 -20.07 12.04 17.19
C SER A 645 -18.54 12.19 17.26
N HIS A 646 -17.81 11.11 17.58
CA HIS A 646 -16.36 11.07 17.57
C HIS A 646 -15.77 10.62 16.21
N GLY A 647 -16.61 10.43 15.19
CA GLY A 647 -16.18 10.03 13.84
C GLY A 647 -16.06 8.52 13.63
N GLU A 648 -16.54 7.69 14.56
CA GLU A 648 -16.54 6.23 14.46
C GLU A 648 -17.89 5.69 13.97
N ARG A 649 -17.92 4.48 13.40
CA ARG A 649 -19.17 3.82 12.97
C ARG A 649 -19.61 2.79 14.01
N ALA A 650 -20.73 3.05 14.69
CA ALA A 650 -21.39 2.06 15.55
C ALA A 650 -22.40 1.23 14.73
N THR A 651 -22.18 -0.08 14.64
CA THR A 651 -23.18 -1.04 14.11
C THR A 651 -23.92 -1.65 15.30
N VAL A 652 -25.25 -1.49 15.35
CA VAL A 652 -26.09 -1.97 16.46
C VAL A 652 -27.21 -2.87 15.96
N VAL A 653 -27.65 -3.78 16.82
CA VAL A 653 -28.82 -4.64 16.58
C VAL A 653 -29.79 -4.47 17.75
N GLN A 654 -31.07 -4.30 17.43
CA GLN A 654 -32.13 -4.29 18.45
C GLN A 654 -32.52 -5.72 18.82
N LEU A 655 -32.39 -6.07 20.10
CA LEU A 655 -32.68 -7.42 20.59
C LEU A 655 -34.19 -7.67 20.75
N SER A 656 -34.62 -8.90 20.48
CA SER A 656 -35.95 -9.39 20.88
C SER A 656 -36.10 -9.40 22.41
N VAL A 657 -37.33 -9.50 22.93
CA VAL A 657 -37.58 -9.55 24.39
C VAL A 657 -36.81 -10.70 25.06
N VAL A 658 -36.80 -11.89 24.46
CA VAL A 658 -36.11 -13.07 25.03
C VAL A 658 -34.58 -12.87 25.06
N GLN A 659 -34.00 -12.36 23.97
CA GLN A 659 -32.56 -12.08 23.92
C GLN A 659 -32.17 -10.97 24.89
N ARG A 660 -33.00 -9.93 25.03
CA ARG A 660 -32.76 -8.83 25.97
C ARG A 660 -32.69 -9.28 27.43
N ILE A 661 -33.47 -10.29 27.83
CA ILE A 661 -33.35 -10.89 29.18
C ILE A 661 -31.97 -11.51 29.37
N ALA A 662 -31.46 -12.26 28.40
CA ALA A 662 -30.13 -12.88 28.48
C ALA A 662 -29.03 -11.82 28.57
N TYR A 663 -29.09 -10.78 27.74
CA TYR A 663 -28.13 -9.68 27.75
C TYR A 663 -28.19 -8.84 29.04
N LEU A 664 -29.39 -8.58 29.58
CA LEU A 664 -29.52 -7.87 30.87
C LEU A 664 -29.03 -8.72 32.05
N LYS A 665 -29.24 -10.04 32.04
CA LYS A 665 -28.66 -10.94 33.06
C LYS A 665 -27.14 -10.96 32.98
N ALA A 666 -26.57 -11.01 31.78
CA ALA A 666 -25.12 -10.90 31.59
C ALA A 666 -24.61 -9.53 32.07
N LYS A 667 -25.35 -8.45 31.75
CA LYS A 667 -25.05 -7.10 32.22
C LYS A 667 -25.08 -7.01 33.75
N ALA A 668 -26.07 -7.60 34.42
CA ALA A 668 -26.13 -7.65 35.88
C ALA A 668 -24.89 -8.31 36.52
N ILE A 669 -24.36 -9.37 35.90
CA ILE A 669 -23.12 -10.02 36.36
C ILE A 669 -21.91 -9.10 36.10
N GLU A 670 -21.86 -8.46 34.93
CA GLU A 670 -20.81 -7.50 34.55
C GLU A 670 -20.69 -6.37 35.58
N GLU A 671 -21.80 -5.67 35.87
CA GLU A 671 -21.80 -4.54 36.83
C GLU A 671 -21.53 -5.01 38.28
N ALA A 672 -22.01 -6.20 38.67
CA ALA A 672 -21.75 -6.76 40.00
C ALA A 672 -20.25 -7.10 40.21
N LEU A 673 -19.57 -7.54 39.15
CA LEU A 673 -18.13 -7.77 39.18
C LEU A 673 -17.33 -6.46 39.19
N GLU A 674 -17.80 -5.42 38.49
CA GLU A 674 -17.21 -4.06 38.60
C GLU A 674 -17.33 -3.50 40.00
N LEU A 675 -18.52 -3.59 40.60
CA LEU A 675 -18.75 -3.20 41.99
C LEU A 675 -17.81 -3.94 42.96
N ASN A 676 -17.62 -5.25 42.77
CA ASN A 676 -16.72 -6.06 43.61
C ASN A 676 -15.24 -5.67 43.43
N GLY A 677 -14.84 -5.24 42.23
CA GLY A 677 -13.46 -4.86 41.91
C GLY A 677 -13.08 -3.43 42.27
N GLU A 678 -14.06 -2.56 42.52
CA GLU A 678 -13.84 -1.14 42.78
C GLU A 678 -13.56 -0.85 44.26
N THR A 679 -12.56 0.00 44.52
CA THR A 679 -12.12 0.38 45.87
C THR A 679 -12.50 1.82 46.21
N ASP A 680 -12.78 2.65 45.21
CA ASP A 680 -13.25 4.03 45.38
C ASP A 680 -14.76 4.06 45.66
N PRO A 681 -15.22 4.60 46.80
CA PRO A 681 -16.64 4.68 47.14
C PRO A 681 -17.50 5.43 46.11
N THR A 682 -16.95 6.43 45.43
CA THR A 682 -17.66 7.24 44.44
C THR A 682 -17.95 6.40 43.20
N LYS A 683 -16.94 5.70 42.70
CA LYS A 683 -17.09 4.81 41.54
C LYS A 683 -17.95 3.60 41.89
N ALA A 684 -17.78 3.01 43.08
CA ALA A 684 -18.66 1.94 43.55
C ALA A 684 -20.14 2.37 43.57
N PHE A 685 -20.43 3.64 43.87
CA PHE A 685 -21.79 4.18 43.78
C PHE A 685 -22.30 4.32 42.33
N GLU A 686 -21.41 4.64 41.37
CA GLU A 686 -21.75 4.61 39.94
C GLU A 686 -22.12 3.19 39.49
N GLU A 687 -21.33 2.18 39.87
CA GLU A 687 -21.61 0.77 39.56
C GLU A 687 -22.92 0.27 40.20
N LEU A 688 -23.25 0.72 41.41
CA LEU A 688 -24.55 0.47 42.04
C LEU A 688 -25.71 1.09 41.26
N ALA A 689 -25.52 2.27 40.68
CA ALA A 689 -26.53 2.91 39.84
C ALA A 689 -26.73 2.15 38.52
N ASP A 690 -25.67 1.60 37.93
CA ASP A 690 -25.77 0.73 36.75
C ASP A 690 -26.51 -0.59 37.06
N LEU A 691 -26.22 -1.23 38.19
CA LEU A 691 -26.99 -2.39 38.68
C LEU A 691 -28.48 -2.06 38.86
N TYR A 692 -28.79 -0.90 39.45
CA TYR A 692 -30.16 -0.45 39.64
C TYR A 692 -30.90 -0.29 38.30
N GLU A 693 -30.26 0.29 37.29
CA GLU A 693 -30.86 0.45 35.96
C GLU A 693 -31.10 -0.91 35.28
N VAL A 694 -30.19 -1.87 35.45
CA VAL A 694 -30.38 -3.25 34.95
C VAL A 694 -31.56 -3.94 35.65
N MET A 695 -31.70 -3.80 36.97
CA MET A 695 -32.84 -4.33 37.72
C MET A 695 -34.16 -3.74 37.24
N LYS A 696 -34.21 -2.42 37.02
CA LYS A 696 -35.37 -1.72 36.50
C LYS A 696 -35.78 -2.23 35.11
N ALA A 697 -34.81 -2.41 34.22
CA ALA A 697 -35.04 -2.96 32.89
C ALA A 697 -35.59 -4.41 32.94
N LEU A 698 -35.07 -5.25 33.85
CA LEU A 698 -35.55 -6.62 34.05
C LEU A 698 -36.99 -6.65 34.60
N LEU A 699 -37.30 -5.83 35.60
CA LEU A 699 -38.66 -5.72 36.17
C LEU A 699 -39.68 -5.28 35.11
N GLN A 700 -39.32 -4.31 34.26
CA GLN A 700 -40.16 -3.87 33.16
C GLN A 700 -40.48 -5.02 32.18
N ILE A 701 -39.50 -5.88 31.87
CA ILE A 701 -39.71 -7.05 31.00
C ILE A 701 -40.58 -8.11 31.69
N TYR A 702 -40.36 -8.37 32.99
CA TYR A 702 -41.17 -9.29 33.78
C TYR A 702 -42.56 -8.74 34.11
N LYS A 703 -42.86 -7.49 33.73
CA LYS A 703 -44.10 -6.77 34.04
C LYS A 703 -44.39 -6.75 35.55
N ARG A 704 -43.32 -6.58 36.33
CA ARG A 704 -43.36 -6.43 37.80
C ARG A 704 -42.93 -5.01 38.16
N SER A 705 -43.44 -4.51 39.27
CA SER A 705 -43.05 -3.22 39.84
C SER A 705 -41.93 -3.38 40.87
N PHE A 706 -41.21 -2.29 41.13
CA PHE A 706 -40.26 -2.25 42.25
C PHE A 706 -40.95 -2.50 43.60
N LYS A 707 -42.18 -2.04 43.76
CA LYS A 707 -42.98 -2.27 44.96
C LYS A 707 -43.19 -3.77 45.22
N GLU A 708 -43.56 -4.54 44.19
CA GLU A 708 -43.70 -6.00 44.32
C GLU A 708 -42.36 -6.68 44.68
N LEU A 709 -41.23 -6.19 44.13
CA LEU A 709 -39.91 -6.72 44.47
C LEU A 709 -39.53 -6.39 45.94
N GLU A 710 -39.84 -5.18 46.41
CA GLU A 710 -39.65 -4.78 47.79
C GLU A 710 -40.54 -5.57 48.75
N GLU A 711 -41.80 -5.83 48.39
CA GLU A 711 -42.71 -6.67 49.16
C GLU A 711 -42.18 -8.10 49.28
N GLU A 712 -41.70 -8.70 48.18
CA GLU A 712 -41.05 -10.02 48.17
C GLU A 712 -39.77 -10.05 49.04
N ALA A 713 -38.95 -9.00 48.94
CA ALA A 713 -37.74 -8.86 49.77
C ALA A 713 -38.09 -8.68 51.25
N ALA A 714 -39.15 -7.92 51.58
CA ALA A 714 -39.63 -7.71 52.93
C ALA A 714 -40.21 -8.99 53.54
N GLN A 715 -40.95 -9.78 52.77
CA GLN A 715 -41.42 -11.10 53.20
C GLN A 715 -40.25 -12.03 53.54
N LYS A 716 -39.24 -12.11 52.65
CA LYS A 716 -38.01 -12.87 52.93
C LYS A 716 -37.28 -12.34 54.16
N ARG A 717 -37.18 -11.02 54.33
CA ARG A 717 -36.59 -10.40 55.51
C ARG A 717 -37.35 -10.74 56.80
N SER A 718 -38.68 -10.82 56.75
CA SER A 718 -39.49 -11.21 57.92
C SER A 718 -39.28 -12.67 58.33
N ILE A 719 -39.08 -13.57 57.35
CA ILE A 719 -38.94 -15.02 57.58
C ILE A 719 -37.49 -15.39 57.91
N ARG A 720 -36.51 -14.76 57.23
CA ARG A 720 -35.09 -15.18 57.22
C ARG A 720 -34.13 -14.12 57.76
N GLY A 721 -34.62 -12.94 58.13
CA GLY A 721 -33.77 -11.78 58.45
C GLY A 721 -33.20 -11.10 57.20
N GLY A 722 -32.53 -9.97 57.40
CA GLY A 722 -31.74 -9.29 56.36
C GLY A 722 -30.25 -9.37 56.66
N PHE A 723 -29.44 -8.67 55.87
CA PHE A 723 -27.97 -8.70 55.98
C PHE A 723 -27.42 -7.70 57.02
N GLU A 724 -28.27 -6.98 57.75
CA GLU A 724 -27.88 -5.89 58.66
C GLU A 724 -27.03 -6.38 59.85
N GLN A 725 -27.12 -7.66 60.21
CA GLN A 725 -26.34 -8.26 61.30
C GLN A 725 -24.96 -8.79 60.84
N GLY A 726 -24.68 -8.83 59.53
CA GLY A 726 -23.38 -9.27 59.00
C GLY A 726 -23.01 -10.72 59.35
N ILE A 727 -23.98 -11.60 59.50
CA ILE A 727 -23.75 -13.00 59.91
C ILE A 727 -23.13 -13.79 58.75
N VAL A 728 -22.00 -14.44 59.01
CA VAL A 728 -21.37 -15.40 58.09
C VAL A 728 -21.45 -16.81 58.69
N LEU A 729 -22.00 -17.76 57.95
CA LEU A 729 -22.10 -19.16 58.37
C LEU A 729 -20.77 -19.87 58.08
N LEU A 730 -20.05 -20.27 59.13
CA LEU A 730 -18.73 -20.93 59.00
C LEU A 730 -18.83 -22.45 58.84
N GLU A 731 -19.59 -23.11 59.70
CA GLU A 731 -19.79 -24.56 59.66
C GLU A 731 -21.20 -24.97 60.11
N THR A 732 -21.62 -26.17 59.70
CA THR A 732 -22.82 -26.84 60.20
C THR A 732 -22.45 -28.28 60.54
N SER A 733 -22.74 -28.72 61.76
CA SER A 733 -22.57 -30.11 62.17
C SER A 733 -23.92 -30.74 62.52
N ASN A 734 -24.06 -32.04 62.28
CA ASN A 734 -25.22 -32.78 62.78
C ASN A 734 -25.06 -32.96 64.29
N LEU A 735 -26.12 -32.70 65.04
CA LEU A 735 -26.13 -33.01 66.47
C LEU A 735 -26.01 -34.54 66.64
N PRO A 736 -25.15 -35.02 67.56
CA PRO A 736 -25.04 -36.45 67.87
C PRO A 736 -26.40 -37.01 68.34
N LEU A 737 -26.71 -38.24 67.94
CA LEU A 737 -27.98 -38.91 68.25
C LEU A 737 -28.13 -39.31 69.73
N LEU A 738 -27.03 -39.34 70.49
CA LEU A 738 -26.98 -39.62 71.92
C LEU A 738 -26.37 -38.41 72.63
N ASP A 739 -27.16 -37.80 73.52
CA ASP A 739 -26.75 -36.66 74.33
C ASP A 739 -25.84 -37.17 75.47
N VAL A 740 -24.53 -37.04 75.30
CA VAL A 740 -23.60 -37.29 76.41
C VAL A 740 -23.65 -36.04 77.28
N GLN A 741 -24.47 -36.07 78.34
CA GLN A 741 -24.44 -35.04 79.38
C GLN A 741 -23.06 -35.00 80.03
N ALA A 742 -22.19 -34.11 79.54
CA ALA A 742 -21.10 -33.60 80.35
C ALA A 742 -21.73 -32.74 81.44
N HIS A 743 -21.83 -33.25 82.66
CA HIS A 743 -22.16 -32.45 83.84
C HIS A 743 -21.06 -31.39 84.05
N GLY A 744 -21.26 -30.23 83.44
CA GLY A 744 -20.59 -28.97 83.74
C GLY A 744 -21.65 -27.91 84.01
N LEU A 745 -21.48 -27.16 85.10
CA LEU A 745 -22.44 -26.23 85.72
C LEU A 745 -22.84 -24.98 84.89
N PHE A 746 -22.72 -25.00 83.57
CA PHE A 746 -23.06 -23.87 82.70
C PHE A 746 -23.93 -24.32 81.52
N GLU A 747 -25.06 -23.65 81.32
CA GLU A 747 -25.91 -23.82 80.13
C GLU A 747 -25.08 -23.56 78.86
N VAL A 748 -24.96 -24.57 78.00
CA VAL A 748 -24.41 -24.37 76.65
C VAL A 748 -25.52 -23.74 75.81
N GLU A 749 -25.36 -22.47 75.43
CA GLU A 749 -26.28 -21.80 74.51
C GLU A 749 -26.35 -22.58 73.18
N LYS A 750 -27.57 -22.91 72.72
CA LYS A 750 -27.82 -23.65 71.47
C LYS A 750 -27.50 -22.87 70.19
N THR A 751 -26.86 -21.71 70.30
CA THR A 751 -26.28 -20.95 69.18
C THR A 751 -25.17 -20.08 69.74
N SER A 752 -23.92 -20.52 69.66
CA SER A 752 -22.79 -19.66 70.02
C SER A 752 -22.59 -18.63 68.91
N VAL A 753 -23.17 -17.43 69.06
CA VAL A 753 -22.69 -16.27 68.31
C VAL A 753 -21.31 -15.95 68.89
N LEU A 754 -20.26 -16.46 68.25
CA LEU A 754 -18.87 -16.19 68.64
C LEU A 754 -18.62 -14.68 68.55
N ARG A 755 -18.78 -13.96 69.66
CA ARG A 755 -18.26 -12.59 69.81
C ARG A 755 -16.78 -12.69 70.19
N MET A 756 -15.93 -13.07 69.24
CA MET A 756 -14.48 -13.16 69.43
C MET A 756 -13.71 -12.70 68.17
N ASN A 757 -12.42 -12.38 68.36
CA ASN A 757 -11.61 -11.56 67.46
C ASN A 757 -11.52 -12.10 66.02
N TYR A 758 -11.64 -11.18 65.05
CA TYR A 758 -11.71 -11.38 63.60
C TYR A 758 -10.55 -12.21 62.99
N THR A 759 -9.41 -12.34 63.69
CA THR A 759 -8.18 -12.95 63.17
C THR A 759 -8.20 -14.48 63.10
N ASP A 760 -8.99 -15.17 63.94
CA ASP A 760 -8.89 -16.64 64.05
C ASP A 760 -9.63 -17.38 62.92
N HIS A 761 -10.62 -16.74 62.28
CA HIS A 761 -11.44 -17.34 61.21
C HIS A 761 -11.20 -16.71 59.82
N GLU A 762 -10.29 -15.74 59.68
CA GLU A 762 -9.86 -15.23 58.36
C GLU A 762 -9.35 -16.38 57.46
N GLN A 763 -8.66 -17.35 58.06
CA GLN A 763 -8.07 -18.48 57.34
C GLN A 763 -9.14 -19.47 56.86
N GLU A 764 -10.19 -19.71 57.64
CA GLU A 764 -11.33 -20.58 57.26
C GLU A 764 -12.20 -19.95 56.17
N LEU A 765 -12.47 -18.65 56.25
CA LEU A 765 -13.17 -17.89 55.21
C LEU A 765 -12.39 -17.84 53.89
N ARG A 766 -11.05 -17.81 53.95
CA ARG A 766 -10.19 -17.92 52.76
C ARG A 766 -10.27 -19.30 52.10
N LEU A 767 -10.23 -20.38 52.87
CA LEU A 767 -10.15 -21.75 52.33
C LEU A 767 -11.38 -22.20 51.52
N SER A 768 -12.56 -21.67 51.84
CA SER A 768 -13.82 -22.05 51.18
C SER A 768 -14.01 -21.49 49.76
N LEU A 769 -13.31 -20.40 49.42
CA LEU A 769 -13.48 -19.64 48.18
C LEU A 769 -12.17 -19.43 47.42
N GLN A 770 -11.21 -20.33 47.58
CA GLN A 770 -9.94 -20.29 46.84
C GLN A 770 -9.93 -21.25 45.64
N PRO A 771 -9.12 -20.96 44.61
CA PRO A 771 -8.91 -21.89 43.51
C PRO A 771 -8.38 -23.25 43.99
N GLN A 772 -8.93 -24.35 43.47
CA GLN A 772 -8.54 -25.71 43.85
C GLN A 772 -8.09 -26.51 42.63
N LEU A 773 -6.93 -27.18 42.75
CA LEU A 773 -6.46 -28.14 41.76
C LEU A 773 -6.65 -29.56 42.30
N LYS A 774 -7.56 -30.33 41.69
CA LYS A 774 -7.81 -31.73 42.07
C LYS A 774 -7.89 -32.59 40.82
N ASP A 775 -7.16 -33.71 40.79
CA ASP A 775 -7.13 -34.66 39.68
C ASP A 775 -6.82 -34.01 38.31
N GLY A 776 -5.95 -33.00 38.29
CA GLY A 776 -5.60 -32.24 37.07
C GLY A 776 -6.66 -31.23 36.62
N CYS A 777 -7.75 -31.04 37.38
CA CYS A 777 -8.80 -30.06 37.11
C CYS A 777 -8.64 -28.85 38.04
N LEU A 778 -8.48 -27.65 37.46
CA LEU A 778 -8.42 -26.39 38.19
C LEU A 778 -9.84 -25.79 38.27
N THR A 779 -10.40 -25.75 39.47
CA THR A 779 -11.67 -25.10 39.76
C THR A 779 -11.41 -23.72 40.37
N ILE A 780 -11.89 -22.67 39.72
CA ILE A 780 -11.71 -21.28 40.18
C ILE A 780 -13.08 -20.69 40.52
N PRO A 781 -13.30 -20.20 41.74
CA PRO A 781 -14.55 -19.52 42.07
C PRO A 781 -14.64 -18.21 41.29
N LEU A 782 -15.83 -17.91 40.76
CA LEU A 782 -16.08 -16.69 39.97
C LEU A 782 -16.03 -15.41 40.80
N VAL A 783 -16.30 -15.52 42.11
CA VAL A 783 -16.22 -14.41 43.08
C VAL A 783 -15.03 -14.70 44.00
N PRO A 784 -14.05 -13.78 44.10
CA PRO A 784 -12.89 -13.97 44.97
C PRO A 784 -13.28 -13.93 46.44
N SER A 785 -12.42 -14.48 47.32
CA SER A 785 -12.61 -14.34 48.77
C SER A 785 -12.58 -12.86 49.16
N PRO A 786 -13.49 -12.36 50.02
CA PRO A 786 -13.54 -10.96 50.45
C PRO A 786 -12.30 -10.50 51.23
N ILE A 787 -11.39 -11.42 51.54
CA ILE A 787 -10.16 -11.20 52.30
C ILE A 787 -8.93 -11.07 51.37
N GLU A 788 -9.03 -11.44 50.10
CA GLU A 788 -7.94 -11.28 49.14
C GLU A 788 -7.82 -9.81 48.69
N LYS A 789 -6.58 -9.31 48.58
CA LYS A 789 -6.36 -7.96 48.06
C LYS A 789 -6.69 -7.94 46.56
N PRO A 790 -7.37 -6.91 46.05
CA PRO A 790 -7.58 -6.78 44.61
C PRO A 790 -6.21 -6.80 43.88
N ASN A 791 -6.12 -7.57 42.81
CA ASN A 791 -4.93 -7.78 41.98
C ASN A 791 -3.75 -8.56 42.59
N THR A 792 -3.90 -9.26 43.72
CA THR A 792 -2.86 -10.22 44.15
C THR A 792 -2.96 -11.55 43.41
N SER A 793 -1.81 -12.06 42.94
CA SER A 793 -1.72 -13.39 42.33
C SER A 793 -1.57 -14.44 43.42
N THR A 794 -2.41 -15.48 43.39
CA THR A 794 -2.32 -16.62 44.30
C THR A 794 -1.75 -17.81 43.52
N THR A 795 -0.53 -18.24 43.89
CA THR A 795 0.08 -19.46 43.35
C THR A 795 -0.59 -20.68 43.98
N ILE A 796 -1.15 -21.58 43.17
CA ILE A 796 -1.99 -22.69 43.64
C ILE A 796 -1.23 -24.00 43.66
N HIS A 797 -0.34 -24.24 42.69
CA HIS A 797 0.36 -25.52 42.58
C HIS A 797 1.65 -25.44 41.75
N ARG A 798 2.68 -26.20 42.14
CA ARG A 798 3.87 -26.49 41.32
C ARG A 798 3.70 -27.81 40.59
N LEU A 799 3.60 -27.79 39.27
CA LEU A 799 3.49 -28.99 38.43
C LEU A 799 4.84 -29.73 38.39
N ASN A 800 4.80 -31.06 38.40
CA ASN A 800 5.97 -31.91 38.20
C ASN A 800 6.55 -31.61 36.81
N GLY A 801 7.71 -30.96 36.76
CA GLY A 801 8.29 -30.38 35.53
C GLY A 801 8.79 -28.95 35.69
N GLY A 802 8.65 -28.34 36.88
CA GLY A 802 9.19 -27.01 37.16
C GLY A 802 8.30 -25.88 36.65
N TYR A 803 6.97 -26.05 36.61
CA TYR A 803 6.02 -24.98 36.28
C TYR A 803 5.14 -24.65 37.49
N GLU A 804 4.78 -23.38 37.67
CA GLU A 804 3.81 -22.91 38.66
C GLU A 804 2.52 -22.45 37.98
N VAL A 805 1.38 -22.82 38.55
CA VAL A 805 0.07 -22.30 38.16
C VAL A 805 -0.33 -21.22 39.16
N ALA A 806 -0.53 -20.00 38.66
CA ALA A 806 -1.00 -18.87 39.44
C ALA A 806 -2.32 -18.33 38.89
N VAL A 807 -3.23 -17.95 39.78
CA VAL A 807 -4.51 -17.35 39.43
C VAL A 807 -4.57 -15.95 40.00
N LYS A 808 -5.00 -15.01 39.17
CA LYS A 808 -5.14 -13.61 39.52
C LYS A 808 -6.51 -13.10 39.09
N TYR A 809 -7.25 -12.52 40.04
CA TYR A 809 -8.51 -11.84 39.77
C TYR A 809 -8.24 -10.40 39.30
N GLN A 810 -8.81 -10.01 38.16
CA GLN A 810 -8.68 -8.68 37.56
C GLN A 810 -10.05 -8.13 37.13
N GLY A 811 -10.75 -7.44 38.04
CA GLY A 811 -12.06 -6.84 37.76
C GLY A 811 -13.06 -7.87 37.21
N LYS A 812 -13.30 -7.84 35.88
CA LYS A 812 -14.23 -8.73 35.15
C LYS A 812 -13.64 -10.07 34.72
N SER A 813 -12.34 -10.30 34.91
CA SER A 813 -11.67 -11.51 34.42
C SER A 813 -10.88 -12.23 35.51
N VAL A 814 -10.69 -13.53 35.27
CA VAL A 814 -9.78 -14.39 36.03
C VAL A 814 -8.64 -14.75 35.09
N GLU A 815 -7.44 -14.34 35.42
CA GLU A 815 -6.23 -14.68 34.69
C GLU A 815 -5.59 -15.92 35.31
N VAL A 816 -5.29 -16.91 34.47
CA VAL A 816 -4.55 -18.10 34.87
C VAL A 816 -3.24 -18.10 34.13
N SER A 817 -2.13 -17.97 34.85
CA SER A 817 -0.79 -18.01 34.27
C SER A 817 -0.08 -19.30 34.67
N ILE A 818 0.49 -19.99 33.69
CA ILE A 818 1.39 -21.12 33.90
C ILE A 818 2.79 -20.62 33.56
N GLN A 819 3.66 -20.50 34.56
CA GLN A 819 5.01 -19.98 34.38
C GLN A 819 6.02 -21.06 34.74
N GLU A 820 7.17 -21.08 34.08
CA GLU A 820 8.29 -21.92 34.54
C GLU A 820 8.74 -21.37 35.90
N ALA A 821 8.76 -22.23 36.93
CA ALA A 821 9.18 -21.89 38.27
C ALA A 821 10.58 -21.31 38.17
N GLY A 822 10.69 -19.98 38.31
CA GLY A 822 11.98 -19.32 38.32
C GLY A 822 12.85 -19.99 39.37
N ASN A 823 14.02 -20.47 38.96
CA ASN A 823 15.12 -20.66 39.91
C ASN A 823 15.28 -19.30 40.58
N GLY A 824 14.78 -19.15 41.80
CA GLY A 824 15.14 -18.00 42.61
C GLY A 824 16.67 -17.96 42.61
N ASP A 825 17.25 -16.87 42.10
CA ASP A 825 18.64 -16.57 42.35
C ASP A 825 18.80 -16.64 43.88
N ILE A 826 19.41 -17.73 44.34
CA ILE A 826 19.94 -17.81 45.68
C ILE A 826 21.00 -16.73 45.69
N ASP A 827 20.73 -15.61 46.38
CA ASP A 827 21.77 -14.65 46.72
C ASP A 827 22.91 -15.45 47.37
N PRO A 828 24.11 -15.50 46.75
CA PRO A 828 25.23 -16.28 47.26
C PRO A 828 25.62 -15.91 48.70
N ASN A 829 25.14 -14.76 49.21
CA ASN A 829 25.37 -14.33 50.58
C ASN A 829 24.47 -15.00 51.63
N GLN A 830 23.38 -15.69 51.26
CA GLN A 830 22.49 -16.34 52.23
C GLN A 830 22.95 -17.72 52.71
N LEU A 831 24.01 -18.30 52.12
CA LEU A 831 24.66 -19.54 52.59
C LEU A 831 25.72 -19.32 53.68
N THR A 832 25.78 -18.14 54.30
CA THR A 832 26.68 -17.88 55.44
C THR A 832 26.04 -18.10 56.82
N LEU A 833 24.84 -18.69 56.90
CA LEU A 833 24.17 -18.96 58.18
C LEU A 833 23.76 -20.41 58.46
N PHE A 834 24.06 -21.38 57.59
CA PHE A 834 23.93 -22.81 57.91
C PHE A 834 24.98 -23.68 57.23
#